data_AF-A0A349Z9I0-F1
#
_entry.id   AF-A0A349Z9I0-F1
#
_cell.length_a   1.000
_cell.length_b   1.000
_cell.length_c   1.000
_cell.angle_alpha   90.00
_cell.angle_beta   90.00
_cell.angle_gamma   90.00
#
_symmetry.space_group_name_H-M   'P 1'
#
loop_
_entity.id
_entity.type
_entity.pdbx_description
1 polymer ?
#
loop_
_entity_poly.entity_id
_entity_poly.type
_entity_poly.pdbx_seq_one_letter_code
_entity_poly.pdbx_strand_id
1 'polypeptide(L)'
;MDTGWLLFAAILVFCMQAGFLCLETGKVRSKNSINVAAKNLSDFIVSSILFWMFGFAIMFGQSSMGYFGTSEFLFGANHSPWQYSFFLFQLMFCGTTATLVSGAVAERMSYRGYLIITIVLCTLIYPFVGHWAWSSLYSPQNPGWLESLGFFDFAGSTVVHSVGGWVSLAAIIVLGARAGRFDDNHTFPAGSNLPLSVLGTLLIWLGWFGFNGGSTLTLNEQVPVILVNTCLAAAFGGLSASALFVSRHRFLDVSIMLNGVIAGLVAITASANVVEPASAALIGIIAGLVMYGGERLMLKMRLDDALGVVPAHLFAGVWGTLAVAFFHQSITLFSDAFWAQLSSQLTGITVVGLFSFTLAWLALNLINRFIPLRVSAEQEYLGMNVTEHNATTELLDLLNSMHTQERQANFNQRVPEEPFTEVGQIARQYNRVIERVQHEMTQRDSLLSDFKSSEKRKSAILNSSMDSIVTINLEGNILEFNPAAERTFGCLQAKVINRNFIELFILEKDRPSVTESLKSKFVASSGLLINRRNTLILRRSTSDTFPAEITITGTTFGSSISNEFTLHIRDVTRQRRLQEKLRELAYSDPLTGLYNRTYFLDALQIALRNIHQDSDSVAVFFLDLDRFKKINDTLGHKAGDELLTEVAARLINVTRERDTICRWGGDEFVIMMTGNHDETTVVTSATKILQVMREAVNLGGRDLKIPTSIGISITSDANCQPMTLIQQADIAMYNAKQAGRDNFKIFELTMARDASDQFNFEQTLRQAIQSAQQFVMFYQPKVNQHRELVGLEALVRLELSPGKFTSPAEFIPVAEESGQIIALEELILRLVFAQLASWHHTNPLTPRVSINLSGLHLLSDTFLPFLNQCMEEFAIPGAWIEFEVTESVFLNNIERCIQVLQVLQGMEIAISIDDFGTGYSSLNYLKNLPVDVLKIDRSFVLECASQKEDAKICSTIIELASTLGLSTIAEGVENQAQFEFLAAHGCDNFQGYYFYRPLSVTRIDELLAAALEVSETH
;
A
#
# COMPACT_ATOMS: atom_id res chain seq x y z
N MET A 1 -32.57 -14.77 24.33
CA MET A 1 -31.86 -13.88 23.38
C MET A 1 -30.52 -13.41 23.96
N ASP A 2 -30.38 -13.31 25.28
CA ASP A 2 -29.21 -12.69 25.94
C ASP A 2 -27.88 -13.44 25.73
N THR A 3 -27.90 -14.77 25.70
CA THR A 3 -26.69 -15.58 25.42
C THR A 3 -26.15 -15.34 24.01
N GLY A 4 -27.03 -15.18 23.01
CA GLY A 4 -26.62 -14.93 21.62
C GLY A 4 -25.99 -13.54 21.45
N TRP A 5 -26.54 -12.53 22.15
CA TRP A 5 -25.97 -11.19 22.16
C TRP A 5 -24.57 -11.15 22.78
N LEU A 6 -24.37 -11.77 23.95
CA LEU A 6 -23.06 -11.82 24.60
C LEU A 6 -22.01 -12.54 23.75
N LEU A 7 -22.38 -13.63 23.06
CA LEU A 7 -21.45 -14.30 22.14
C LEU A 7 -21.10 -13.41 20.94
N PHE A 8 -22.08 -12.74 20.34
CA PHE A 8 -21.84 -11.81 19.24
C PHE A 8 -20.95 -10.64 19.68
N ALA A 9 -21.22 -10.06 20.84
CA ALA A 9 -20.39 -9.01 21.42
C ALA A 9 -18.97 -9.52 21.72
N ALA A 10 -18.80 -10.73 22.27
CA ALA A 10 -17.49 -11.32 22.50
C ALA A 10 -16.71 -11.52 21.19
N ILE A 11 -17.36 -11.93 20.10
CA ILE A 11 -16.74 -12.06 18.77
C ILE A 11 -16.29 -10.69 18.25
N LEU A 12 -17.12 -9.65 18.40
CA LEU A 12 -16.74 -8.28 18.02
C LEU A 12 -15.53 -7.79 18.83
N VAL A 13 -15.51 -8.01 20.15
CA VAL A 13 -14.35 -7.65 20.97
C VAL A 13 -13.12 -8.47 20.58
N PHE A 14 -13.27 -9.74 20.21
CA PHE A 14 -12.18 -10.55 19.69
C PHE A 14 -11.57 -9.95 18.41
N CYS A 15 -12.37 -9.34 17.53
CA CYS A 15 -11.86 -8.62 16.36
C CYS A 15 -10.91 -7.46 16.73
N MET A 16 -10.99 -6.92 17.96
CA MET A 16 -10.01 -5.93 18.44
C MET A 16 -8.60 -6.50 18.50
N GLN A 17 -8.42 -7.80 18.74
CA GLN A 17 -7.09 -8.42 18.74
C GLN A 17 -6.45 -8.38 17.36
N ALA A 18 -7.23 -8.60 16.29
CA ALA A 18 -6.79 -8.38 14.92
C ALA A 18 -6.52 -6.90 14.65
N GLY A 19 -7.35 -6.01 15.20
CA GLY A 19 -7.16 -4.57 15.10
C GLY A 19 -5.85 -4.08 15.75
N PHE A 20 -5.55 -4.51 16.99
CA PHE A 20 -4.27 -4.24 17.64
C PHE A 20 -3.13 -4.83 16.83
N LEU A 21 -3.21 -6.10 16.41
CA LEU A 21 -2.19 -6.69 15.55
C LEU A 21 -1.83 -5.80 14.34
N CYS A 22 -2.83 -5.33 13.59
CA CYS A 22 -2.60 -4.42 12.46
C CYS A 22 -2.04 -3.05 12.88
N LEU A 23 -2.58 -2.46 13.95
CA LEU A 23 -2.15 -1.16 14.46
C LEU A 23 -0.70 -1.19 14.95
N GLU A 24 -0.34 -2.16 15.78
CA GLU A 24 0.97 -2.24 16.39
C GLU A 24 2.03 -2.59 15.36
N THR A 25 1.78 -3.59 14.50
CA THR A 25 2.73 -4.00 13.46
C THR A 25 2.96 -2.89 12.44
N GLY A 26 1.93 -2.11 12.09
CA GLY A 26 2.05 -1.00 11.15
C GLY A 26 2.76 0.23 11.72
N LYS A 27 2.65 0.50 13.03
CA LYS A 27 3.32 1.65 13.69
C LYS A 27 4.75 1.37 14.16
N VAL A 28 5.16 0.10 14.31
CA VAL A 28 6.56 -0.26 14.59
C VAL A 28 7.39 -0.40 13.31
N ARG A 29 8.71 -0.39 13.43
CA ARG A 29 9.64 -0.58 12.31
C ARG A 29 9.56 -2.01 11.76
N SER A 30 9.76 -2.16 10.45
CA SER A 30 9.63 -3.45 9.73
C SER A 30 10.47 -4.58 10.32
N LYS A 31 11.66 -4.28 10.84
CA LYS A 31 12.55 -5.24 11.53
C LYS A 31 11.99 -5.86 12.82
N ASN A 32 10.86 -5.36 13.31
CA ASN A 32 10.19 -5.79 14.54
C ASN A 32 8.73 -6.26 14.34
N SER A 33 8.18 -6.19 13.12
CA SER A 33 6.75 -6.45 12.89
C SER A 33 6.33 -7.89 13.22
N ILE A 34 7.10 -8.90 12.82
CA ILE A 34 6.80 -10.32 13.10
C ILE A 34 6.87 -10.60 14.59
N ASN A 35 7.87 -10.04 15.27
CA ASN A 35 8.02 -10.18 16.72
C ASN A 35 6.84 -9.56 17.48
N VAL A 36 6.39 -8.37 17.08
CA VAL A 36 5.20 -7.73 17.68
C VAL A 36 3.94 -8.56 17.41
N ALA A 37 3.77 -9.11 16.20
CA ALA A 37 2.66 -9.99 15.89
C ALA A 37 2.63 -11.26 16.76
N ALA A 38 3.78 -11.93 16.89
CA ALA A 38 3.91 -13.14 17.72
C ALA A 38 3.65 -12.84 19.20
N LYS A 39 4.08 -11.67 19.69
CA LYS A 39 3.84 -11.22 21.07
C LYS A 39 2.36 -10.98 21.34
N ASN A 40 1.65 -10.27 20.48
CA ASN A 40 0.20 -10.04 20.63
C ASN A 40 -0.60 -11.35 20.67
N LEU A 41 -0.24 -12.31 19.81
CA LEU A 41 -0.85 -13.65 19.87
C LEU A 41 -0.51 -14.36 21.19
N SER A 42 0.74 -14.25 21.65
CA SER A 42 1.17 -14.85 22.92
C SER A 42 0.45 -14.23 24.12
N ASP A 43 0.25 -12.92 24.13
CA ASP A 43 -0.48 -12.23 25.20
C ASP A 43 -1.92 -12.71 25.28
N PHE A 44 -2.59 -12.89 24.14
CA PHE A 44 -3.93 -13.44 24.10
C PHE A 44 -3.99 -14.89 24.63
N ILE A 45 -3.03 -15.74 24.24
CA ILE A 45 -2.95 -17.13 24.72
C ILE A 45 -2.72 -17.17 26.24
N VAL A 46 -1.73 -16.43 26.72
CA VAL A 46 -1.34 -16.43 28.14
C VAL A 46 -2.41 -15.80 29.00
N SER A 47 -2.96 -14.65 28.60
CA SER A 47 -4.08 -14.02 29.30
C SER A 47 -5.29 -14.95 29.36
N SER A 48 -5.60 -15.66 28.26
CA SER A 48 -6.73 -16.59 28.25
C SER A 48 -6.57 -17.74 29.25
N ILE A 49 -5.37 -18.34 29.29
CA ILE A 49 -5.06 -19.44 30.22
C ILE A 49 -5.10 -18.95 31.67
N LEU A 50 -4.46 -17.82 31.97
CA LEU A 50 -4.38 -17.29 33.33
C LEU A 50 -5.73 -16.80 33.84
N PHE A 51 -6.53 -16.19 32.97
CA PHE A 51 -7.87 -15.75 33.31
C PHE A 51 -8.79 -16.95 33.57
N TRP A 52 -8.71 -18.00 32.75
CA TRP A 52 -9.42 -19.25 32.99
C TRP A 52 -9.02 -19.94 34.30
N MET A 53 -7.72 -19.99 34.60
CA MET A 53 -7.20 -20.67 35.80
C MET A 53 -7.51 -19.92 37.09
N PHE A 54 -7.28 -18.60 37.11
CA PHE A 54 -7.32 -17.79 38.33
C PHE A 54 -8.04 -16.45 38.16
N GLY A 55 -7.88 -15.77 37.03
CA GLY A 55 -8.35 -14.40 36.87
C GLY A 55 -9.87 -14.26 37.01
N PHE A 56 -10.65 -15.17 36.42
CA PHE A 56 -12.10 -15.16 36.55
C PHE A 56 -12.54 -15.37 38.01
N ALA A 57 -11.89 -16.30 38.72
CA ALA A 57 -12.16 -16.60 40.11
C ALA A 57 -11.93 -15.39 41.04
N ILE A 58 -10.78 -14.74 40.88
CA ILE A 58 -10.41 -13.54 41.65
C ILE A 58 -11.36 -12.38 41.34
N MET A 59 -11.81 -12.26 40.09
CA MET A 59 -12.64 -11.15 39.63
C MET A 59 -14.13 -11.32 39.98
N PHE A 60 -14.71 -12.49 39.75
CA PHE A 60 -16.17 -12.72 39.84
C PHE A 60 -16.59 -13.80 40.84
N GLY A 61 -15.64 -14.51 41.46
CA GLY A 61 -15.93 -15.47 42.52
C GLY A 61 -16.50 -14.79 43.78
N GLN A 62 -16.95 -15.61 44.73
CA GLN A 62 -17.55 -15.15 45.98
C GLN A 62 -16.62 -14.16 46.70
N SER A 63 -17.10 -12.94 46.92
CA SER A 63 -16.29 -11.84 47.42
C SER A 63 -15.89 -12.05 48.87
N SER A 64 -14.60 -11.84 49.14
CA SER A 64 -14.06 -11.67 50.47
C SER A 64 -13.97 -10.18 50.79
N MET A 65 -14.95 -9.67 51.54
CA MET A 65 -14.98 -8.28 52.02
C MET A 65 -14.91 -7.21 50.91
N GLY A 66 -15.35 -7.53 49.69
CA GLY A 66 -15.31 -6.63 48.53
C GLY A 66 -13.94 -6.55 47.83
N TYR A 67 -12.91 -7.25 48.30
CA TYR A 67 -11.53 -7.09 47.83
C TYR A 67 -11.09 -8.07 46.74
N PHE A 68 -11.52 -9.33 46.81
CA PHE A 68 -11.22 -10.37 45.80
C PHE A 68 -12.18 -11.55 45.93
N GLY A 69 -12.38 -12.28 44.84
CA GLY A 69 -13.18 -13.51 44.79
C GLY A 69 -12.42 -14.75 45.26
N THR A 70 -13.16 -15.70 45.84
CA THR A 70 -12.62 -16.91 46.49
C THR A 70 -13.15 -18.24 45.92
N SER A 71 -14.00 -18.19 44.89
CA SER A 71 -14.60 -19.34 44.21
C SER A 71 -14.42 -19.23 42.68
N GLU A 72 -14.84 -20.24 41.91
CA GLU A 72 -14.76 -20.27 40.43
C GLU A 72 -13.34 -20.44 39.84
N PHE A 73 -12.41 -21.03 40.60
CA PHE A 73 -11.10 -21.44 40.08
C PHE A 73 -11.23 -22.59 39.07
N LEU A 74 -10.42 -22.56 38.00
CA LEU A 74 -10.49 -23.54 36.91
C LEU A 74 -11.92 -23.67 36.35
N PHE A 75 -12.44 -22.57 35.80
CA PHE A 75 -13.83 -22.46 35.34
C PHE A 75 -14.26 -23.67 34.49
N GLY A 76 -15.20 -24.48 35.02
CA GLY A 76 -15.43 -25.88 34.59
C GLY A 76 -16.75 -26.17 33.86
N ALA A 77 -17.11 -27.46 33.77
CA ALA A 77 -18.21 -27.99 32.94
C ALA A 77 -19.65 -27.78 33.49
N ASN A 78 -19.81 -27.32 34.73
CA ASN A 78 -21.11 -27.23 35.41
C ASN A 78 -21.70 -25.81 35.39
N HIS A 79 -21.67 -25.13 34.23
CA HIS A 79 -22.18 -23.75 34.10
C HIS A 79 -23.32 -23.65 33.08
N SER A 80 -24.19 -22.67 33.27
CA SER A 80 -25.22 -22.32 32.30
C SER A 80 -24.60 -21.74 31.01
N PRO A 81 -25.31 -21.82 29.86
CA PRO A 81 -24.86 -21.18 28.62
C PRO A 81 -24.56 -19.69 28.78
N TRP A 82 -25.35 -18.96 29.57
CA TRP A 82 -25.11 -17.54 29.85
C TRP A 82 -23.79 -17.33 30.61
N GLN A 83 -23.48 -18.15 31.62
CA GLN A 83 -22.22 -18.05 32.36
C GLN A 83 -21.01 -18.34 31.46
N TYR A 84 -21.11 -19.26 30.50
CA TYR A 84 -20.07 -19.47 29.49
C TYR A 84 -19.89 -18.26 28.57
N SER A 85 -20.99 -17.67 28.10
CA SER A 85 -20.93 -16.46 27.27
C SER A 85 -20.38 -15.26 28.03
N PHE A 86 -20.74 -15.09 29.31
CA PHE A 86 -20.20 -14.06 30.18
C PHE A 86 -18.70 -14.25 30.42
N PHE A 87 -18.28 -15.47 30.73
CA PHE A 87 -16.86 -15.82 30.85
C PHE A 87 -16.07 -15.44 29.59
N LEU A 88 -16.55 -15.87 28.41
CA LEU A 88 -15.93 -15.54 27.13
C LEU A 88 -15.88 -14.04 26.86
N PHE A 89 -16.94 -13.31 27.18
CA PHE A 89 -16.97 -11.87 27.04
C PHE A 89 -15.91 -11.18 27.91
N GLN A 90 -15.82 -11.54 29.20
CA GLN A 90 -14.84 -10.97 30.14
C GLN A 90 -13.39 -11.39 29.85
N LEU A 91 -13.19 -12.60 29.31
CA LEU A 91 -11.90 -13.07 28.81
C LEU A 91 -11.31 -12.09 27.78
N MET A 92 -12.14 -11.54 26.90
CA MET A 92 -11.70 -10.60 25.87
C MET A 92 -11.20 -9.27 26.44
N PHE A 93 -11.75 -8.83 27.57
CA PHE A 93 -11.34 -7.58 28.25
C PHE A 93 -9.97 -7.77 28.90
N CYS A 94 -9.75 -8.92 29.56
CA CYS A 94 -8.46 -9.29 30.11
C CYS A 94 -7.37 -9.34 29.02
N GLY A 95 -7.66 -10.00 27.89
CA GLY A 95 -6.76 -10.05 26.75
C GLY A 95 -6.47 -8.66 26.17
N THR A 96 -7.48 -7.80 26.06
CA THR A 96 -7.32 -6.41 25.60
C THR A 96 -6.38 -5.62 26.51
N THR A 97 -6.55 -5.68 27.84
CA THR A 97 -5.65 -5.00 28.78
C THR A 97 -4.20 -5.47 28.63
N ALA A 98 -3.98 -6.77 28.39
CA ALA A 98 -2.65 -7.32 28.16
C ALA A 98 -2.00 -6.77 26.88
N THR A 99 -2.73 -6.80 25.77
CA THR A 99 -2.23 -6.31 24.47
C THR A 99 -1.85 -4.82 24.52
N LEU A 100 -2.60 -3.99 25.27
CA LEU A 100 -2.27 -2.56 25.42
C LEU A 100 -0.86 -2.33 25.99
N VAL A 101 -0.45 -3.13 26.97
CA VAL A 101 0.86 -2.97 27.60
C VAL A 101 1.97 -3.30 26.60
N SER A 102 1.73 -4.30 25.77
CA SER A 102 2.68 -4.78 24.77
C SER A 102 3.00 -3.73 23.72
N GLY A 103 1.97 -3.04 23.22
CA GLY A 103 2.15 -1.92 22.30
C GLY A 103 3.06 -0.80 22.83
N ALA A 104 2.96 -0.45 24.11
CA ALA A 104 3.73 0.65 24.71
C ALA A 104 5.25 0.36 24.79
N VAL A 105 5.59 -0.90 25.06
CA VAL A 105 6.96 -1.39 25.26
C VAL A 105 7.57 -2.03 24.01
N ALA A 106 6.87 -1.92 22.88
CA ALA A 106 7.29 -2.38 21.57
C ALA A 106 8.72 -1.94 21.21
N GLU A 107 9.38 -2.76 20.41
CA GLU A 107 10.74 -2.59 19.90
C GLU A 107 11.91 -2.74 20.87
N ARG A 108 11.70 -2.83 22.20
CA ARG A 108 12.81 -2.88 23.18
C ARG A 108 12.68 -3.88 24.32
N MET A 109 11.47 -4.32 24.65
CA MET A 109 11.29 -5.37 25.66
C MET A 109 11.57 -6.76 25.06
N SER A 110 12.20 -7.65 25.81
CA SER A 110 12.45 -9.03 25.39
C SER A 110 11.16 -9.86 25.44
N TYR A 111 11.05 -10.92 24.62
CA TYR A 111 9.89 -11.83 24.59
C TYR A 111 9.54 -12.41 25.98
N ARG A 112 10.55 -12.75 26.78
CA ARG A 112 10.33 -13.18 28.18
C ARG A 112 9.75 -12.06 29.03
N GLY A 113 10.21 -10.82 28.82
CA GLY A 113 9.67 -9.65 29.49
C GLY A 113 8.18 -9.45 29.22
N TYR A 114 7.73 -9.64 27.97
CA TYR A 114 6.31 -9.58 27.58
C TYR A 114 5.47 -10.62 28.33
N LEU A 115 5.89 -11.88 28.32
CA LEU A 115 5.15 -12.93 29.04
C LEU A 115 5.05 -12.63 30.54
N ILE A 116 6.13 -12.12 31.14
CA ILE A 116 6.17 -11.78 32.56
C ILE A 116 5.19 -10.65 32.89
N ILE A 117 5.20 -9.56 32.11
CA ILE A 117 4.30 -8.43 32.38
C ILE A 117 2.84 -8.83 32.20
N THR A 118 2.53 -9.66 31.20
CA THR A 118 1.21 -10.24 30.98
C THR A 118 0.79 -11.14 32.14
N ILE A 119 1.69 -11.98 32.67
CA ILE A 119 1.42 -12.80 33.86
C ILE A 119 1.08 -11.90 35.07
N VAL A 120 1.92 -10.91 35.37
CA VAL A 120 1.71 -10.00 36.51
C VAL A 120 0.37 -9.26 36.37
N LEU A 121 0.08 -8.74 35.18
CA LEU A 121 -1.16 -8.02 34.90
C LEU A 121 -2.38 -8.93 35.07
N CYS A 122 -2.42 -10.08 34.41
CA CYS A 122 -3.59 -10.97 34.37
C CYS A 122 -3.84 -11.72 35.68
N THR A 123 -2.87 -11.80 36.60
CA THR A 123 -3.02 -12.52 37.88
C THR A 123 -3.08 -11.61 39.10
N LEU A 124 -2.33 -10.50 39.12
CA LEU A 124 -2.15 -9.68 40.32
C LEU A 124 -2.78 -8.29 40.22
N ILE A 125 -3.07 -7.79 39.01
CA ILE A 125 -3.57 -6.42 38.83
C ILE A 125 -5.00 -6.42 38.32
N TYR A 126 -5.20 -6.89 37.08
CA TYR A 126 -6.48 -6.76 36.38
C TYR A 126 -7.65 -7.43 37.13
N PRO A 127 -7.56 -8.69 37.61
CA PRO A 127 -8.68 -9.34 38.32
C PRO A 127 -9.07 -8.64 39.62
N PHE A 128 -8.10 -8.08 40.36
CA PHE A 128 -8.37 -7.38 41.62
C PHE A 128 -9.10 -6.07 41.36
N VAL A 129 -8.62 -5.27 40.40
CA VAL A 129 -9.30 -4.03 40.01
C VAL A 129 -10.70 -4.32 39.46
N GLY A 130 -10.82 -5.36 38.62
CA GLY A 130 -12.10 -5.83 38.12
C GLY A 130 -13.05 -6.25 39.24
N HIS A 131 -12.56 -6.95 40.27
CA HIS A 131 -13.39 -7.31 41.42
C HIS A 131 -13.92 -6.08 42.17
N TRP A 132 -13.08 -5.05 42.34
CA TRP A 132 -13.46 -3.84 43.07
C TRP A 132 -14.57 -3.06 42.37
N ALA A 133 -14.60 -3.08 41.04
CA ALA A 133 -15.51 -2.27 40.23
C ALA A 133 -16.70 -3.04 39.64
N TRP A 134 -16.56 -4.34 39.34
CA TRP A 134 -17.49 -5.10 38.49
C TRP A 134 -17.95 -6.45 39.06
N SER A 135 -17.54 -6.84 40.27
CA SER A 135 -17.87 -8.19 40.77
C SER A 135 -19.38 -8.48 40.85
N SER A 136 -20.23 -7.46 41.02
CA SER A 136 -21.68 -7.63 41.02
C SER A 136 -22.27 -8.04 39.66
N LEU A 137 -21.56 -7.80 38.54
CA LEU A 137 -22.05 -8.11 37.18
C LEU A 137 -22.32 -9.60 36.99
N TYR A 138 -21.57 -10.46 37.69
CA TYR A 138 -21.77 -11.91 37.67
C TYR A 138 -22.75 -12.38 38.74
N SER A 139 -22.70 -11.77 39.93
CA SER A 139 -23.61 -12.07 41.04
C SER A 139 -24.00 -10.78 41.76
N PRO A 140 -25.24 -10.30 41.61
CA PRO A 140 -25.66 -8.99 42.15
C PRO A 140 -25.52 -8.84 43.68
N GLN A 141 -25.49 -9.96 44.41
CA GLN A 141 -25.31 -9.96 45.87
C GLN A 141 -23.84 -9.82 46.30
N ASN A 142 -22.93 -9.63 45.34
CA ASN A 142 -21.49 -9.70 45.53
C ASN A 142 -20.76 -8.42 45.04
N PRO A 143 -21.13 -7.21 45.52
CA PRO A 143 -20.55 -5.98 44.99
C PRO A 143 -19.11 -5.78 45.46
N GLY A 144 -18.32 -5.14 44.59
CA GLY A 144 -16.96 -4.74 44.92
C GLY A 144 -16.96 -3.56 45.88
N TRP A 145 -15.84 -3.33 46.58
CA TRP A 145 -15.80 -2.22 47.53
C TRP A 145 -15.80 -0.83 46.85
N LEU A 146 -15.18 -0.67 45.67
CA LEU A 146 -15.23 0.59 44.91
C LEU A 146 -16.63 0.81 44.33
N GLU A 147 -17.22 -0.24 43.77
CA GLU A 147 -18.60 -0.22 43.30
C GLU A 147 -19.57 0.19 44.42
N SER A 148 -19.40 -0.37 45.63
CA SER A 148 -20.20 -0.02 46.81
C SER A 148 -20.04 1.44 47.26
N LEU A 149 -18.93 2.09 46.91
CA LEU A 149 -18.72 3.52 47.15
C LEU A 149 -19.39 4.40 46.09
N GLY A 150 -19.94 3.83 45.02
CA GLY A 150 -20.53 4.57 43.90
C GLY A 150 -19.55 4.83 42.75
N PHE A 151 -18.40 4.14 42.72
CA PHE A 151 -17.52 4.16 41.56
C PHE A 151 -18.24 3.56 40.35
N PHE A 152 -18.23 4.28 39.23
CA PHE A 152 -18.98 3.89 38.05
C PHE A 152 -18.05 3.88 36.83
N ASP A 153 -17.83 2.71 36.27
CA ASP A 153 -17.04 2.51 35.06
C ASP A 153 -17.74 1.48 34.17
N PHE A 154 -18.70 1.92 33.35
CA PHE A 154 -19.65 1.03 32.67
C PHE A 154 -18.99 -0.10 31.86
N ALA A 155 -18.02 0.24 31.01
CA ALA A 155 -17.35 -0.74 30.15
C ALA A 155 -15.81 -0.78 30.33
N GLY A 156 -15.18 0.12 31.09
CA GLY A 156 -13.75 -0.02 31.44
C GLY A 156 -12.80 1.09 31.01
N SER A 157 -13.18 2.37 31.03
CA SER A 157 -12.20 3.46 30.86
C SER A 157 -11.10 3.39 31.93
N THR A 158 -11.44 2.98 33.15
CA THR A 158 -10.46 2.75 34.22
C THR A 158 -10.02 1.29 34.26
N VAL A 159 -10.95 0.35 34.45
CA VAL A 159 -10.65 -1.06 34.74
C VAL A 159 -9.84 -1.74 33.64
N VAL A 160 -10.08 -1.40 32.37
CA VAL A 160 -9.34 -1.95 31.22
C VAL A 160 -8.27 -0.97 30.77
N HIS A 161 -8.66 0.23 30.34
CA HIS A 161 -7.74 1.13 29.64
C HIS A 161 -6.77 1.86 30.56
N SER A 162 -7.23 2.41 31.68
CA SER A 162 -6.32 3.08 32.62
C SER A 162 -5.43 2.08 33.34
N VAL A 163 -5.91 0.89 33.71
CA VAL A 163 -5.05 -0.18 34.26
C VAL A 163 -3.93 -0.52 33.28
N GLY A 164 -4.27 -0.84 32.02
CA GLY A 164 -3.27 -1.09 30.98
C GLY A 164 -2.31 0.09 30.83
N GLY A 165 -2.83 1.31 30.78
CA GLY A 165 -2.03 2.53 30.65
C GLY A 165 -1.10 2.84 31.83
N TRP A 166 -1.51 2.59 33.08
CA TRP A 166 -0.64 2.72 34.27
C TRP A 166 0.47 1.69 34.28
N VAL A 167 0.17 0.45 33.90
CA VAL A 167 1.16 -0.62 33.76
C VAL A 167 2.14 -0.30 32.63
N SER A 168 1.66 0.21 31.49
CA SER A 168 2.49 0.71 30.39
C SER A 168 3.43 1.83 30.84
N LEU A 169 2.93 2.81 31.61
CA LEU A 169 3.74 3.90 32.13
C LEU A 169 4.86 3.39 33.04
N ALA A 170 4.55 2.46 33.96
CA ALA A 170 5.55 1.82 34.80
C ALA A 170 6.60 1.09 33.96
N ALA A 171 6.18 0.33 32.95
CA ALA A 171 7.07 -0.44 32.09
C ALA A 171 7.98 0.44 31.22
N ILE A 172 7.45 1.53 30.64
CA ILE A 172 8.25 2.51 29.88
C ILE A 172 9.31 3.15 30.79
N ILE A 173 8.99 3.49 32.04
CA ILE A 173 9.94 4.07 33.00
C ILE A 173 11.05 3.07 33.35
N VAL A 174 10.70 1.80 33.60
CA VAL A 174 11.68 0.77 33.95
C VAL A 174 12.61 0.44 32.78
N LEU A 175 12.09 0.39 31.56
CA LEU A 175 12.86 0.03 30.36
C LEU A 175 13.68 1.21 29.80
N GLY A 176 13.20 2.44 29.95
CA GLY A 176 13.76 3.63 29.32
C GLY A 176 13.42 3.74 27.82
N ALA A 177 13.98 4.77 27.18
CA ALA A 177 13.71 5.12 25.79
C ALA A 177 14.42 4.20 24.78
N ARG A 178 13.84 4.05 23.58
CA ARG A 178 14.49 3.34 22.45
C ARG A 178 15.77 4.05 22.03
N ALA A 179 16.75 3.27 21.60
CA ALA A 179 18.05 3.78 21.18
C ALA A 179 17.88 4.78 20.02
N GLY A 180 18.50 5.96 20.14
CA GLY A 180 18.45 7.03 19.14
C GLY A 180 17.15 7.84 19.08
N ARG A 181 16.16 7.59 19.95
CA ARG A 181 14.85 8.29 19.89
C ARG A 181 14.93 9.78 20.20
N PHE A 182 15.82 10.19 21.10
CA PHE A 182 15.96 11.58 21.56
C PHE A 182 17.34 12.17 21.22
N ASP A 183 18.00 11.64 20.18
CA ASP A 183 19.28 12.15 19.70
C ASP A 183 19.07 13.28 18.69
N ASP A 184 19.72 14.43 18.89
CA ASP A 184 19.48 15.67 18.12
C ASP A 184 19.88 15.59 16.63
N ASN A 185 20.67 14.57 16.24
CA ASN A 185 21.23 14.42 14.89
C ASN A 185 20.48 13.43 13.98
N HIS A 186 19.40 12.78 14.45
CA HIS A 186 18.72 11.73 13.70
C HIS A 186 17.20 11.89 13.74
N THR A 187 16.55 11.86 12.58
CA THR A 187 15.11 11.69 12.49
C THR A 187 14.75 10.24 12.80
N PHE A 188 13.92 10.02 13.82
CA PHE A 188 13.49 8.66 14.15
C PHE A 188 12.56 8.13 13.05
N PRO A 189 12.77 6.92 12.52
CA PRO A 189 12.01 6.41 11.38
C PRO A 189 10.49 6.31 11.67
N ALA A 190 9.68 6.53 10.62
CA ALA A 190 8.24 6.29 10.68
C ALA A 190 7.91 4.78 10.76
N GLY A 191 6.65 4.48 11.11
CA GLY A 191 6.13 3.11 11.19
C GLY A 191 6.25 2.32 9.88
N SER A 192 6.22 0.99 9.95
CA SER A 192 6.43 0.12 8.78
C SER A 192 5.34 0.25 7.72
N ASN A 193 4.08 0.50 8.10
CA ASN A 193 2.93 0.53 7.20
C ASN A 193 1.75 1.30 7.84
N LEU A 194 1.60 2.58 7.47
CA LEU A 194 0.52 3.43 7.97
C LEU A 194 -0.88 2.98 7.51
N PRO A 195 -1.12 2.56 6.25
CA PRO A 195 -2.40 1.98 5.84
C PRO A 195 -2.85 0.79 6.71
N LEU A 196 -1.93 -0.12 7.05
CA LEU A 196 -2.21 -1.23 7.96
C LEU A 196 -2.61 -0.74 9.35
N SER A 197 -2.01 0.36 9.81
CA SER A 197 -2.36 1.00 11.09
C SER A 197 -3.76 1.61 11.07
N VAL A 198 -4.17 2.20 9.95
CA VAL A 198 -5.53 2.71 9.74
C VAL A 198 -6.54 1.57 9.77
N LEU A 199 -6.28 0.47 9.04
CA LEU A 199 -7.12 -0.72 9.08
C LEU A 199 -7.26 -1.27 10.50
N GLY A 200 -6.15 -1.35 11.24
CA GLY A 200 -6.16 -1.77 12.64
C GLY A 200 -7.05 -0.90 13.52
N THR A 201 -7.00 0.42 13.35
CA THR A 201 -7.85 1.36 14.11
C THR A 201 -9.33 1.21 13.76
N LEU A 202 -9.68 0.95 12.49
CA LEU A 202 -11.06 0.69 12.08
C LEU A 202 -11.60 -0.64 12.66
N LEU A 203 -10.77 -1.68 12.72
CA LEU A 203 -11.13 -2.95 13.37
C LEU A 203 -11.31 -2.79 14.88
N ILE A 204 -10.45 -1.99 15.53
CA ILE A 204 -10.61 -1.63 16.95
C ILE A 204 -11.94 -0.89 17.15
N TRP A 205 -12.28 0.07 16.28
CA TRP A 205 -13.56 0.78 16.34
C TRP A 205 -14.74 -0.19 16.22
N LEU A 206 -14.73 -1.08 15.23
CA LEU A 206 -15.77 -2.11 15.06
C LEU A 206 -15.91 -2.97 16.32
N GLY A 207 -14.79 -3.40 16.91
CA GLY A 207 -14.83 -4.19 18.13
C GLY A 207 -15.34 -3.43 19.35
N TRP A 208 -15.21 -2.10 19.36
CA TRP A 208 -15.78 -1.24 20.41
C TRP A 208 -17.31 -1.26 20.45
N PHE A 209 -17.99 -1.62 19.35
CA PHE A 209 -19.43 -1.88 19.38
C PHE A 209 -19.77 -3.10 20.23
N GLY A 210 -18.98 -4.16 20.13
CA GLY A 210 -19.07 -5.31 21.04
C GLY A 210 -18.68 -4.93 22.46
N PHE A 211 -17.65 -4.09 22.63
CA PHE A 211 -17.11 -3.70 23.93
C PHE A 211 -18.12 -2.89 24.75
N ASN A 212 -18.59 -1.75 24.23
CA ASN A 212 -19.55 -0.89 24.92
C ASN A 212 -20.97 -1.46 24.85
N GLY A 213 -21.39 -1.92 23.67
CA GLY A 213 -22.73 -2.49 23.48
C GLY A 213 -22.93 -3.79 24.25
N GLY A 214 -21.92 -4.66 24.31
CA GLY A 214 -21.98 -5.91 25.07
C GLY A 214 -21.96 -5.73 26.59
N SER A 215 -21.46 -4.59 27.08
CA SER A 215 -21.42 -4.28 28.53
C SER A 215 -22.82 -4.05 29.13
N THR A 216 -23.88 -3.97 28.31
CA THR A 216 -25.28 -4.06 28.79
C THR A 216 -25.68 -5.48 29.20
N LEU A 217 -24.86 -6.49 28.89
CA LEU A 217 -25.08 -7.94 29.07
C LEU A 217 -26.30 -8.53 28.36
N THR A 218 -27.19 -7.69 27.84
CA THR A 218 -28.45 -8.05 27.18
C THR A 218 -28.71 -7.08 26.04
N LEU A 219 -29.35 -7.55 24.96
CA LEU A 219 -29.73 -6.67 23.85
C LEU A 219 -31.03 -5.94 24.21
N ASN A 220 -30.92 -4.65 24.54
CA ASN A 220 -32.04 -3.82 24.97
C ASN A 220 -32.03 -2.44 24.28
N GLU A 221 -33.01 -1.59 24.60
CA GLU A 221 -33.20 -0.27 23.98
C GLU A 221 -32.05 0.72 24.23
N GLN A 222 -31.17 0.46 25.19
CA GLN A 222 -30.00 1.32 25.45
C GLN A 222 -28.85 1.06 24.47
N VAL A 223 -28.77 -0.15 23.89
CA VAL A 223 -27.65 -0.54 23.02
C VAL A 223 -27.47 0.43 21.83
N PRO A 224 -28.50 0.80 21.04
CA PRO A 224 -28.32 1.74 19.93
C PRO A 224 -27.74 3.09 20.37
N VAL A 225 -28.20 3.65 21.50
CA VAL A 225 -27.69 4.93 22.02
C VAL A 225 -26.24 4.81 22.45
N ILE A 226 -25.87 3.71 23.11
CA ILE A 226 -24.47 3.42 23.48
C ILE A 226 -23.57 3.36 22.23
N LEU A 227 -24.03 2.73 21.15
CA LEU A 227 -23.27 2.65 19.90
C LEU A 227 -23.11 4.03 19.23
N VAL A 228 -24.17 4.85 19.22
CA VAL A 228 -24.11 6.24 18.72
C VAL A 228 -23.13 7.07 19.54
N ASN A 229 -23.20 7.00 20.87
CA ASN A 229 -22.29 7.69 21.78
C ASN A 229 -20.83 7.26 21.50
N THR A 230 -20.61 5.96 21.29
CA THR A 230 -19.30 5.38 20.96
C THR A 230 -18.75 5.96 19.66
N CYS A 231 -19.55 5.99 18.59
CA CYS A 231 -19.17 6.56 17.29
C CYS A 231 -18.85 8.06 17.37
N LEU A 232 -19.70 8.84 18.04
CA LEU A 232 -19.53 10.29 18.12
C LEU A 232 -18.26 10.65 18.89
N ALA A 233 -18.02 10.02 20.04
CA ALA A 233 -16.82 10.29 20.82
C ALA A 233 -15.54 9.96 20.04
N ALA A 234 -15.52 8.84 19.32
CA ALA A 234 -14.41 8.43 18.46
C ALA A 234 -14.13 9.45 17.33
N ALA A 235 -15.16 9.83 16.58
CA ALA A 235 -15.05 10.77 15.47
C ALA A 235 -14.54 12.15 15.95
N PHE A 236 -15.13 12.68 17.02
CA PHE A 236 -14.74 13.98 17.56
C PHE A 236 -13.37 13.95 18.27
N GLY A 237 -12.97 12.82 18.85
CA GLY A 237 -11.61 12.62 19.39
C GLY A 237 -10.54 12.68 18.29
N GLY A 238 -10.75 11.97 17.19
CA GLY A 238 -9.87 12.04 16.01
C GLY A 238 -9.80 13.46 15.43
N LEU A 239 -10.97 14.06 15.18
CA LEU A 239 -11.07 15.40 14.58
C LEU A 239 -10.38 16.47 15.43
N SER A 240 -10.61 16.48 16.74
CA SER A 240 -10.04 17.49 17.65
C SER A 240 -8.52 17.37 17.78
N ALA A 241 -7.99 16.14 17.90
CA ALA A 241 -6.55 15.90 17.93
C ALA A 241 -5.87 16.35 16.63
N SER A 242 -6.45 15.97 15.48
CA SER A 242 -5.97 16.38 14.15
C SER A 242 -6.04 17.88 13.95
N ALA A 243 -7.16 18.53 14.30
CA ALA A 243 -7.32 19.98 14.16
C ALA A 243 -6.28 20.75 15.00
N LEU A 244 -6.03 20.32 16.23
CA LEU A 244 -5.02 20.93 17.09
C LEU A 244 -3.59 20.73 16.56
N PHE A 245 -3.30 19.56 15.97
CA PHE A 245 -2.02 19.29 15.33
C PHE A 245 -1.83 20.18 14.08
N VAL A 246 -2.81 20.20 13.17
CA VAL A 246 -2.79 20.99 11.93
C VAL A 246 -2.65 22.48 12.23
N SER A 247 -3.34 22.98 13.26
CA SER A 247 -3.25 24.37 13.71
C SER A 247 -1.80 24.80 14.05
N ARG A 248 -0.98 23.87 14.56
CA ARG A 248 0.42 24.15 14.93
C ARG A 248 1.43 23.82 13.83
N HIS A 249 1.19 22.79 13.03
CA HIS A 249 2.20 22.21 12.12
C HIS A 249 1.88 22.35 10.63
N ARG A 250 0.67 22.81 10.26
CA ARG A 250 0.22 23.06 8.87
C ARG A 250 0.14 21.84 7.93
N PHE A 251 0.21 20.62 8.46
CA PHE A 251 -0.08 19.36 7.74
C PHE A 251 -0.80 18.37 8.67
N LEU A 252 -1.35 17.29 8.10
CA LEU A 252 -2.06 16.25 8.84
C LEU A 252 -1.14 15.07 9.18
N ASP A 253 -1.04 14.72 10.46
CA ASP A 253 -0.35 13.52 10.92
C ASP A 253 -1.37 12.39 11.18
N VAL A 254 -1.19 11.28 10.48
CA VAL A 254 -2.10 10.12 10.58
C VAL A 254 -2.01 9.48 11.96
N SER A 255 -0.83 9.37 12.57
CA SER A 255 -0.68 8.73 13.88
C SER A 255 -1.41 9.49 14.98
N ILE A 256 -1.39 10.83 14.93
CA ILE A 256 -2.15 11.69 15.85
C ILE A 256 -3.66 11.50 15.65
N MET A 257 -4.12 11.42 14.40
CA MET A 257 -5.52 11.16 14.09
C MET A 257 -5.97 9.81 14.68
N LEU A 258 -5.22 8.73 14.43
CA LEU A 258 -5.54 7.39 14.92
C LEU A 258 -5.58 7.35 16.45
N ASN A 259 -4.58 7.92 17.13
CA ASN A 259 -4.56 7.99 18.60
C ASN A 259 -5.69 8.88 19.14
N GLY A 260 -6.12 9.91 18.41
CA GLY A 260 -7.28 10.74 18.75
C GLY A 260 -8.59 9.97 18.70
N VAL A 261 -8.78 9.15 17.66
CA VAL A 261 -9.94 8.25 17.55
C VAL A 261 -9.98 7.28 18.73
N ILE A 262 -8.85 6.63 19.02
CA ILE A 262 -8.73 5.69 20.16
C ILE A 262 -9.00 6.41 21.49
N ALA A 263 -8.46 7.61 21.70
CA ALA A 263 -8.72 8.39 22.91
C ALA A 263 -10.21 8.70 23.09
N GLY A 264 -10.92 9.04 22.00
CA GLY A 264 -12.37 9.22 22.01
C GLY A 264 -13.13 7.96 22.40
N LEU A 265 -12.78 6.81 21.79
CA LEU A 265 -13.34 5.50 22.13
C LEU A 265 -13.11 5.14 23.61
N VAL A 266 -11.90 5.35 24.11
CA VAL A 266 -11.55 5.07 25.52
C VAL A 266 -12.32 5.98 26.47
N ALA A 267 -12.41 7.28 26.18
CA ALA A 267 -13.01 8.25 27.10
C ALA A 267 -14.52 8.05 27.29
N ILE A 268 -15.26 7.62 26.26
CA ILE A 268 -16.70 7.41 26.38
C ILE A 268 -17.05 6.12 27.15
N THR A 269 -16.11 5.18 27.27
CA THR A 269 -16.35 3.81 27.75
C THR A 269 -16.94 3.76 29.18
N ALA A 270 -16.53 4.64 30.10
CA ALA A 270 -17.06 4.69 31.46
C ALA A 270 -18.50 5.22 31.54
N SER A 271 -18.91 6.06 30.60
CA SER A 271 -20.17 6.81 30.68
C SER A 271 -21.12 6.53 29.51
N ALA A 272 -20.80 5.58 28.63
CA ALA A 272 -21.48 5.41 27.35
C ALA A 272 -23.00 5.18 27.46
N ASN A 273 -23.45 4.59 28.57
CA ASN A 273 -24.85 4.27 28.86
C ASN A 273 -25.61 5.37 29.64
N VAL A 274 -24.94 6.41 30.13
CA VAL A 274 -25.52 7.43 31.02
C VAL A 274 -25.39 8.86 30.47
N VAL A 275 -24.92 9.03 29.24
CA VAL A 275 -24.72 10.36 28.61
C VAL A 275 -25.51 10.49 27.30
N GLU A 276 -25.86 11.72 26.94
CA GLU A 276 -26.49 12.02 25.66
C GLU A 276 -25.48 12.09 24.50
N PRO A 277 -25.92 11.93 23.23
CA PRO A 277 -25.05 12.03 22.06
C PRO A 277 -24.21 13.31 21.97
N ALA A 278 -24.79 14.46 22.36
CA ALA A 278 -24.08 15.74 22.37
C ALA A 278 -22.96 15.75 23.43
N SER A 279 -23.21 15.19 24.61
CA SER A 279 -22.21 15.02 25.66
C SER A 279 -21.11 14.04 25.22
N ALA A 280 -21.47 12.96 24.53
CA ALA A 280 -20.50 12.00 24.00
C ALA A 280 -19.53 12.65 22.99
N ALA A 281 -20.03 13.51 22.10
CA ALA A 281 -19.20 14.30 21.20
C ALA A 281 -18.22 15.20 21.99
N LEU A 282 -18.70 15.92 23.01
CA LEU A 282 -17.86 16.79 23.83
C LEU A 282 -16.80 16.02 24.63
N ILE A 283 -17.16 14.85 25.17
CA ILE A 283 -16.22 13.94 25.83
C ILE A 283 -15.11 13.54 24.85
N GLY A 284 -15.47 13.21 23.61
CA GLY A 284 -14.53 12.91 22.52
C GLY A 284 -13.60 14.08 22.20
N ILE A 285 -14.13 15.30 22.04
CA ILE A 285 -13.32 16.51 21.79
C ILE A 285 -12.26 16.68 22.89
N ILE A 286 -12.68 16.62 24.16
CA ILE A 286 -11.76 16.82 25.29
C ILE A 286 -10.74 15.67 25.35
N ALA A 287 -11.14 14.44 25.04
CA ALA A 287 -10.23 13.30 24.98
C ALA A 287 -9.10 13.48 23.94
N GLY A 288 -9.44 13.98 22.74
CA GLY A 288 -8.43 14.28 21.71
C GLY A 288 -7.44 15.37 22.15
N LEU A 289 -7.92 16.40 22.85
CA LEU A 289 -7.07 17.45 23.43
C LEU A 289 -6.16 16.92 24.56
N VAL A 290 -6.71 16.11 25.46
CA VAL A 290 -5.99 15.48 26.59
C VAL A 290 -4.91 14.53 26.06
N MET A 291 -5.23 13.70 25.07
CA MET A 291 -4.28 12.79 24.43
C MET A 291 -3.13 13.58 23.80
N TYR A 292 -3.41 14.59 22.97
CA TYR A 292 -2.37 15.37 22.32
C TYR A 292 -1.49 16.14 23.32
N GLY A 293 -2.10 16.74 24.35
CA GLY A 293 -1.36 17.41 25.43
C GLY A 293 -0.47 16.45 26.20
N GLY A 294 -0.99 15.25 26.49
CA GLY A 294 -0.28 14.17 27.17
C GLY A 294 0.93 13.64 26.40
N GLU A 295 0.79 13.45 25.09
CA GLU A 295 1.91 13.05 24.23
C GLU A 295 3.04 14.10 24.25
N ARG A 296 2.69 15.39 24.19
CA ARG A 296 3.67 16.49 24.30
C ARG A 296 4.36 16.51 25.66
N LEU A 297 3.62 16.24 26.73
CA LEU A 297 4.19 16.14 28.07
C LEU A 297 5.19 14.97 28.15
N MET A 298 4.84 13.81 27.62
CA MET A 298 5.74 12.64 27.60
C MET A 298 7.02 12.90 26.80
N LEU A 299 6.91 13.52 25.63
CA LEU A 299 8.07 13.92 24.83
C LEU A 299 8.98 14.89 25.61
N LYS A 300 8.40 15.86 26.32
CA LYS A 300 9.16 16.79 27.19
C LYS A 300 9.86 16.07 28.34
N MET A 301 9.25 15.02 28.87
CA MET A 301 9.81 14.18 29.94
C MET A 301 10.75 13.09 29.41
N ARG A 302 11.00 13.02 28.09
CA ARG A 302 11.78 11.96 27.42
C ARG A 302 11.28 10.55 27.73
N LEU A 303 9.97 10.40 27.91
CA LEU A 303 9.30 9.11 28.01
C LEU A 303 8.90 8.64 26.62
N ASP A 304 9.40 7.47 26.23
CA ASP A 304 9.19 6.91 24.89
C ASP A 304 8.13 5.82 24.92
N ASP A 305 6.94 6.17 24.46
CA ASP A 305 5.84 5.25 24.20
C ASP A 305 5.82 4.92 22.71
N ALA A 306 5.90 3.63 22.36
CA ALA A 306 6.04 3.22 20.97
C ALA A 306 4.80 3.50 20.11
N LEU A 307 3.60 3.42 20.71
CA LEU A 307 2.33 3.60 20.01
C LEU A 307 1.51 4.79 20.50
N GLY A 308 1.85 5.34 21.66
CA GLY A 308 1.06 6.37 22.34
C GLY A 308 -0.06 5.78 23.20
N VAL A 309 0.19 4.61 23.82
CA VAL A 309 -0.77 3.94 24.70
C VAL A 309 -1.07 4.78 25.93
N VAL A 310 -0.07 5.38 26.57
CA VAL A 310 -0.26 6.18 27.78
C VAL A 310 -1.15 7.41 27.48
N PRO A 311 -0.89 8.24 26.45
CA PRO A 311 -1.80 9.33 26.14
C PRO A 311 -3.20 8.90 25.69
N ALA A 312 -3.31 7.87 24.84
CA ALA A 312 -4.59 7.46 24.24
C ALA A 312 -5.45 6.60 25.17
N HIS A 313 -4.86 5.88 26.13
CA HIS A 313 -5.59 5.03 27.07
C HIS A 313 -5.54 5.53 28.51
N LEU A 314 -4.36 5.87 29.05
CA LEU A 314 -4.27 6.33 30.45
C LEU A 314 -4.92 7.70 30.62
N PHE A 315 -4.43 8.72 29.92
CA PHE A 315 -4.94 10.09 30.14
C PHE A 315 -6.38 10.25 29.66
N ALA A 316 -6.72 9.65 28.51
CA ALA A 316 -8.09 9.61 28.03
C ALA A 316 -9.03 8.80 28.95
N GLY A 317 -8.56 7.69 29.53
CA GLY A 317 -9.34 6.86 30.46
C GLY A 317 -9.61 7.55 31.79
N VAL A 318 -8.62 8.27 32.34
CA VAL A 318 -8.77 9.15 33.50
C VAL A 318 -9.83 10.22 33.22
N TRP A 319 -9.74 10.89 32.07
CA TRP A 319 -10.74 11.86 31.64
C TRP A 319 -12.13 11.24 31.51
N GLY A 320 -12.26 10.09 30.83
CA GLY A 320 -13.53 9.40 30.63
C GLY A 320 -14.23 9.01 31.93
N THR A 321 -13.45 8.57 32.92
CA THR A 321 -13.97 8.20 34.24
C THR A 321 -14.46 9.43 35.02
N LEU A 322 -13.75 10.57 34.90
CA LEU A 322 -14.23 11.84 35.46
C LEU A 322 -15.48 12.35 34.74
N ALA A 323 -15.56 12.15 33.42
CA ALA A 323 -16.66 12.62 32.59
C ALA A 323 -18.03 12.08 33.03
N VAL A 324 -18.07 10.91 33.69
CA VAL A 324 -19.28 10.38 34.33
C VAL A 324 -19.90 11.44 35.23
N ALA A 325 -19.14 12.04 36.16
CA ALA A 325 -19.71 13.02 37.09
C ALA A 325 -20.23 14.28 36.38
N PHE A 326 -19.59 14.70 35.28
CA PHE A 326 -19.95 15.94 34.57
C PHE A 326 -21.13 15.80 33.61
N PHE A 327 -21.35 14.62 33.04
CA PHE A 327 -22.28 14.42 31.92
C PHE A 327 -23.38 13.39 32.19
N HIS A 328 -23.44 12.79 33.38
CA HIS A 328 -24.48 11.84 33.74
C HIS A 328 -25.87 12.48 33.68
N GLN A 329 -26.76 11.95 32.84
CA GLN A 329 -28.08 12.53 32.54
C GLN A 329 -28.95 12.78 33.78
N SER A 330 -28.90 11.88 34.77
CA SER A 330 -29.70 12.01 36.00
C SER A 330 -29.02 12.81 37.13
N ILE A 331 -27.81 13.35 36.93
CA ILE A 331 -27.07 14.08 37.97
C ILE A 331 -27.01 15.56 37.57
N THR A 332 -27.60 16.41 38.40
CA THR A 332 -27.48 17.86 38.21
C THR A 332 -26.10 18.34 38.65
N LEU A 333 -25.41 19.10 37.80
CA LEU A 333 -24.11 19.70 38.12
C LEU A 333 -24.16 20.49 39.43
N PHE A 334 -23.11 20.33 40.24
CA PHE A 334 -22.95 20.96 41.56
C PHE A 334 -23.97 20.57 42.65
N SER A 335 -24.83 19.58 42.41
CA SER A 335 -25.65 18.95 43.45
C SER A 335 -24.81 18.07 44.39
N ASP A 336 -25.38 17.64 45.52
CA ASP A 336 -24.73 16.68 46.42
C ASP A 336 -24.43 15.35 45.70
N ALA A 337 -25.31 14.92 44.78
CA ALA A 337 -25.09 13.74 43.94
C ALA A 337 -23.91 13.92 42.98
N PHE A 338 -23.71 15.12 42.43
CA PHE A 338 -22.54 15.45 41.61
C PHE A 338 -21.24 15.32 42.41
N TRP A 339 -21.18 15.91 43.60
CA TRP A 339 -19.98 15.85 44.43
C TRP A 339 -19.69 14.43 44.94
N ALA A 340 -20.74 13.67 45.28
CA ALA A 340 -20.60 12.26 45.65
C ALA A 340 -20.07 11.42 44.49
N GLN A 341 -20.62 11.60 43.27
CA GLN A 341 -20.14 10.89 42.09
C GLN A 341 -18.70 11.28 41.76
N LEU A 342 -18.38 12.58 41.73
CA LEU A 342 -17.03 13.07 41.45
C LEU A 342 -16.00 12.55 42.46
N SER A 343 -16.34 12.55 43.75
CA SER A 343 -15.50 11.99 44.81
C SER A 343 -15.25 10.50 44.62
N SER A 344 -16.29 9.74 44.24
CA SER A 344 -16.19 8.30 43.99
C SER A 344 -15.30 8.01 42.79
N GLN A 345 -15.45 8.76 41.70
CA GLN A 345 -14.60 8.65 40.51
C GLN A 345 -13.14 9.02 40.80
N LEU A 346 -12.88 10.12 41.51
CA LEU A 346 -11.53 10.51 41.92
C LEU A 346 -10.87 9.45 42.80
N THR A 347 -11.63 8.88 43.74
CA THR A 347 -11.15 7.80 44.61
C THR A 347 -10.79 6.56 43.79
N GLY A 348 -11.66 6.13 42.88
CA GLY A 348 -11.41 4.99 42.01
C GLY A 348 -10.18 5.18 41.12
N ILE A 349 -10.09 6.30 40.39
CA ILE A 349 -8.93 6.64 39.54
C ILE A 349 -7.63 6.63 40.35
N THR A 350 -7.65 7.25 41.54
CA THR A 350 -6.45 7.36 42.38
C THR A 350 -6.04 6.01 42.93
N VAL A 351 -6.97 5.23 43.48
CA VAL A 351 -6.66 3.93 44.08
C VAL A 351 -6.24 2.91 43.03
N VAL A 352 -6.98 2.81 41.92
CA VAL A 352 -6.63 1.91 40.81
C VAL A 352 -5.29 2.31 40.21
N GLY A 353 -5.04 3.62 40.03
CA GLY A 353 -3.79 4.12 39.49
C GLY A 353 -2.59 3.84 40.37
N LEU A 354 -2.68 4.17 41.67
CA LEU A 354 -1.62 3.89 42.64
C LEU A 354 -1.36 2.38 42.73
N PHE A 355 -2.41 1.57 42.84
CA PHE A 355 -2.26 0.12 42.92
C PHE A 355 -1.58 -0.45 41.65
N SER A 356 -2.12 -0.15 40.48
CA SER A 356 -1.64 -0.70 39.20
C SER A 356 -0.21 -0.24 38.89
N PHE A 357 0.08 1.05 39.05
CA PHE A 357 1.41 1.60 38.80
C PHE A 357 2.44 1.08 39.81
N THR A 358 2.15 1.15 41.12
CA THR A 358 3.11 0.76 42.15
C THR A 358 3.40 -0.73 42.11
N LEU A 359 2.38 -1.59 41.95
CA LEU A 359 2.57 -3.03 41.89
C LEU A 359 3.35 -3.43 40.62
N ALA A 360 2.99 -2.88 39.45
CA ALA A 360 3.73 -3.14 38.21
C ALA A 360 5.17 -2.63 38.31
N TRP A 361 5.40 -1.41 38.79
CA TRP A 361 6.73 -0.84 38.91
C TRP A 361 7.62 -1.65 39.87
N LEU A 362 7.10 -2.06 41.03
CA LEU A 362 7.82 -2.92 41.98
C LEU A 362 8.13 -4.28 41.39
N ALA A 363 7.15 -4.94 40.77
CA ALA A 363 7.32 -6.25 40.15
C ALA A 363 8.35 -6.20 39.01
N LEU A 364 8.20 -5.26 38.08
CA LEU A 364 9.10 -5.11 36.94
C LEU A 364 10.53 -4.75 37.39
N ASN A 365 10.70 -3.83 38.36
CA ASN A 365 12.03 -3.53 38.87
C ASN A 365 12.68 -4.71 39.59
N LEU A 366 11.91 -5.44 40.40
CA LEU A 366 12.43 -6.61 41.10
C LEU A 366 12.86 -7.68 40.11
N ILE A 367 12.01 -7.97 39.12
CA ILE A 367 12.30 -8.98 38.10
C ILE A 367 13.46 -8.54 37.23
N ASN A 368 13.54 -7.27 36.83
CA ASN A 368 14.62 -6.74 36.00
C ASN A 368 16.01 -6.87 36.63
N ARG A 369 16.10 -7.06 37.97
CA ARG A 369 17.37 -7.37 38.65
C ARG A 369 17.87 -8.79 38.39
N PHE A 370 16.97 -9.73 38.12
CA PHE A 370 17.31 -11.15 37.92
C PHE A 370 17.19 -11.59 36.46
N ILE A 371 16.20 -11.05 35.74
CA ILE A 371 15.89 -11.36 34.35
C ILE A 371 15.82 -10.03 33.61
N PRO A 372 16.78 -9.71 32.72
CA PRO A 372 16.78 -8.45 32.00
C PRO A 372 15.53 -8.36 31.11
N LEU A 373 14.69 -7.36 31.38
CA LEU A 373 13.44 -7.16 30.65
C LEU A 373 13.68 -6.47 29.29
N ARG A 374 14.78 -5.71 29.16
CA ARG A 374 15.18 -5.04 27.92
C ARG A 374 16.17 -5.90 27.12
N VAL A 375 16.05 -5.90 25.80
CA VAL A 375 17.04 -6.50 24.90
C VAL A 375 18.35 -5.70 24.86
N SER A 376 19.44 -6.31 24.40
CA SER A 376 20.73 -5.59 24.28
C SER A 376 20.66 -4.50 23.20
N ALA A 377 21.52 -3.49 23.30
CA ALA A 377 21.57 -2.41 22.30
C ALA A 377 21.85 -2.93 20.87
N GLU A 378 22.66 -3.98 20.76
CA GLU A 378 22.93 -4.66 19.49
C GLU A 378 21.67 -5.36 18.94
N GLN A 379 20.92 -6.06 19.80
CA GLN A 379 19.66 -6.72 19.41
C GLN A 379 18.58 -5.70 19.00
N GLU A 380 18.48 -4.58 19.72
CA GLU A 380 17.56 -3.49 19.37
C GLU A 380 17.93 -2.85 18.02
N TYR A 381 19.22 -2.78 17.69
CA TYR A 381 19.71 -2.30 16.40
C TYR A 381 19.45 -3.29 15.25
N LEU A 382 19.75 -4.58 15.45
CA LEU A 382 19.50 -5.66 14.47
C LEU A 382 18.00 -5.88 14.20
N GLY A 383 17.16 -5.72 15.22
CA GLY A 383 15.72 -5.99 15.16
C GLY A 383 15.35 -7.34 15.79
N MET A 384 14.16 -7.39 16.39
CA MET A 384 13.70 -8.56 17.15
C MET A 384 13.11 -9.68 16.30
N ASN A 385 12.72 -9.42 15.04
CA ASN A 385 12.32 -10.49 14.13
C ASN A 385 13.46 -11.53 14.03
N VAL A 386 14.68 -11.03 13.86
CA VAL A 386 15.90 -11.84 13.69
C VAL A 386 16.36 -12.43 15.02
N THR A 387 16.44 -11.60 16.06
CA THR A 387 17.14 -11.97 17.30
C THR A 387 16.31 -12.82 18.28
N GLU A 388 14.97 -12.75 18.21
CA GLU A 388 14.10 -13.53 19.10
C GLU A 388 13.35 -14.66 18.40
N HIS A 389 12.98 -14.49 17.14
CA HIS A 389 12.18 -15.49 16.43
C HIS A 389 12.95 -16.24 15.35
N ASN A 390 14.24 -15.91 15.12
CA ASN A 390 14.95 -16.31 13.91
C ASN A 390 14.09 -16.09 12.65
N ALA A 391 13.17 -15.12 12.73
CA ALA A 391 12.31 -14.70 11.64
C ALA A 391 13.12 -13.70 10.85
N THR A 392 14.00 -14.25 10.09
CA THR A 392 14.75 -13.60 9.05
C THR A 392 13.80 -13.39 7.89
N THR A 393 13.74 -12.16 7.39
CA THR A 393 13.31 -12.01 6.02
C THR A 393 14.34 -12.72 5.16
N GLU A 394 13.95 -13.21 3.98
CA GLU A 394 14.88 -13.90 3.08
C GLU A 394 16.19 -13.11 2.93
N LEU A 395 16.09 -11.79 2.82
CA LEU A 395 17.23 -10.87 2.68
C LEU A 395 18.17 -10.94 3.88
N LEU A 396 17.61 -11.00 5.08
CA LEU A 396 18.36 -11.01 6.32
C LEU A 396 18.97 -12.38 6.60
N ASP A 397 18.32 -13.46 6.16
CA ASP A 397 18.89 -14.82 6.15
C ASP A 397 20.11 -14.92 5.26
N LEU A 398 20.00 -14.34 4.06
CA LEU A 398 21.10 -14.27 3.13
C LEU A 398 22.27 -13.50 3.75
N LEU A 399 22.01 -12.30 4.29
CA LEU A 399 23.04 -11.47 4.93
C LEU A 399 23.69 -12.16 6.14
N ASN A 400 22.91 -12.83 6.99
CA ASN A 400 23.45 -13.59 8.13
C ASN A 400 24.28 -14.78 7.68
N SER A 401 23.85 -15.49 6.64
CA SER A 401 24.61 -16.62 6.07
C SER A 401 25.93 -16.13 5.48
N MET A 402 25.92 -15.01 4.75
CA MET A 402 27.13 -14.36 4.22
C MET A 402 28.07 -13.91 5.36
N HIS A 403 27.53 -13.28 6.40
CA HIS A 403 28.32 -12.81 7.54
C HIS A 403 28.88 -13.97 8.39
N THR A 404 28.15 -15.08 8.49
CA THR A 404 28.63 -16.30 9.16
C THR A 404 29.79 -16.92 8.40
N GLN A 405 29.71 -17.00 7.07
CA GLN A 405 30.82 -17.46 6.23
C GLN A 405 32.06 -16.56 6.36
N GLU A 406 31.86 -15.24 6.38
CA GLU A 406 32.92 -14.27 6.62
C GLU A 406 33.60 -14.49 7.99
N ARG A 407 32.82 -14.55 9.07
CA ARG A 407 33.35 -14.71 10.44
C ARG A 407 34.03 -16.05 10.66
N GLN A 408 33.49 -17.13 10.10
CA GLN A 408 34.06 -18.47 10.23
C GLN A 408 35.19 -18.73 9.23
N ALA A 409 35.41 -17.82 8.27
CA ALA A 409 36.27 -18.01 7.10
C ALA A 409 36.00 -19.37 6.40
N ASN A 410 34.77 -19.86 6.48
CA ASN A 410 34.37 -21.16 5.99
C ASN A 410 33.48 -20.98 4.75
N PHE A 411 34.12 -21.03 3.59
CA PHE A 411 33.50 -20.83 2.28
C PHE A 411 33.10 -22.13 1.59
N ASN A 412 33.18 -23.26 2.29
CA ASN A 412 32.87 -24.57 1.72
C ASN A 412 31.36 -24.87 1.66
N GLN A 413 30.56 -24.14 2.42
CA GLN A 413 29.10 -24.28 2.43
C GLN A 413 28.46 -23.19 1.56
N ARG A 414 27.34 -23.52 0.91
CA ARG A 414 26.54 -22.57 0.13
C ARG A 414 25.54 -21.86 1.04
N VAL A 415 25.21 -20.61 0.73
CA VAL A 415 24.06 -19.93 1.35
C VAL A 415 22.76 -20.47 0.73
N PRO A 416 21.65 -20.54 1.49
CA PRO A 416 20.37 -21.03 0.97
C PRO A 416 19.87 -20.17 -0.19
N GLU A 417 19.28 -20.81 -1.20
CA GLU A 417 18.71 -20.14 -2.36
C GLU A 417 17.19 -20.39 -2.40
N GLU A 418 16.39 -19.35 -2.17
CA GLU A 418 14.93 -19.42 -2.25
C GLU A 418 14.46 -19.22 -3.71
N PRO A 419 13.80 -20.20 -4.34
CA PRO A 419 13.34 -20.07 -5.72
C PRO A 419 12.28 -18.97 -5.88
N PHE A 420 12.35 -18.21 -6.97
CA PHE A 420 11.34 -17.21 -7.37
C PHE A 420 11.24 -15.95 -6.49
N THR A 421 12.28 -15.66 -5.72
CA THR A 421 12.37 -14.42 -4.94
C THR A 421 13.58 -13.58 -5.33
N GLU A 422 13.49 -12.25 -5.17
CA GLU A 422 14.58 -11.32 -5.48
C GLU A 422 15.83 -11.66 -4.66
N VAL A 423 15.65 -12.09 -3.41
CA VAL A 423 16.75 -12.47 -2.54
C VAL A 423 17.39 -13.79 -2.97
N GLY A 424 16.60 -14.77 -3.41
CA GLY A 424 17.13 -15.99 -4.00
C GLY A 424 18.04 -15.73 -5.18
N GLN A 425 17.74 -14.72 -6.01
CA GLN A 425 18.64 -14.32 -7.09
C GLN A 425 19.98 -13.79 -6.56
N ILE A 426 19.97 -13.00 -5.49
CA ILE A 426 21.20 -12.51 -4.84
C ILE A 426 21.99 -13.68 -4.22
N ALA A 427 21.32 -14.61 -3.54
CA ALA A 427 21.92 -15.81 -2.97
C ALA A 427 22.62 -16.67 -4.03
N ARG A 428 21.97 -16.84 -5.19
CA ARG A 428 22.53 -17.55 -6.36
C ARG A 428 23.81 -16.88 -6.88
N GLN A 429 23.80 -15.55 -7.01
CA GLN A 429 24.99 -14.81 -7.47
C GLN A 429 26.13 -14.86 -6.44
N TYR A 430 25.82 -14.75 -5.15
CA TYR A 430 26.81 -14.87 -4.09
C TYR A 430 27.45 -16.27 -4.07
N ASN A 431 26.64 -17.33 -4.19
CA ASN A 431 27.14 -18.71 -4.28
C ASN A 431 28.10 -18.91 -5.45
N ARG A 432 27.84 -18.29 -6.62
CA ARG A 432 28.77 -18.30 -7.77
C ARG A 432 30.10 -17.61 -7.46
N VAL A 433 30.07 -16.50 -6.71
CA VAL A 433 31.30 -15.81 -6.29
C VAL A 433 32.11 -16.68 -5.33
N ILE A 434 31.45 -17.29 -4.33
CA ILE A 434 32.10 -18.20 -3.38
C ILE A 434 32.73 -19.40 -4.09
N GLU A 435 32.06 -19.96 -5.10
CA GLU A 435 32.63 -21.04 -5.92
C GLU A 435 33.95 -20.64 -6.58
N ARG A 436 34.01 -19.45 -7.15
CA ARG A 436 35.22 -18.95 -7.80
C ARG A 436 36.34 -18.71 -6.79
N VAL A 437 36.01 -18.16 -5.61
CA VAL A 437 36.97 -17.91 -4.53
C VAL A 437 37.54 -19.23 -3.99
N GLN A 438 36.68 -20.23 -3.76
CA GLN A 438 37.12 -21.53 -3.26
C GLN A 438 38.04 -22.23 -4.26
N HIS A 439 37.73 -22.16 -5.55
CA HIS A 439 38.61 -22.68 -6.61
C HIS A 439 40.02 -22.06 -6.55
N GLU A 440 40.11 -20.73 -6.42
CA GLU A 440 41.37 -19.99 -6.29
C GLU A 440 42.13 -20.32 -4.99
N MET A 441 41.42 -20.45 -3.86
CA MET A 441 42.03 -20.79 -2.57
C MET A 441 42.63 -22.20 -2.56
N THR A 442 41.91 -23.18 -3.11
CA THR A 442 42.39 -24.56 -3.22
C THR A 442 43.65 -24.64 -4.09
N GLN A 443 43.69 -23.85 -5.16
CA GLN A 443 44.84 -23.70 -6.03
C GLN A 443 46.03 -23.08 -5.27
N ARG A 444 45.78 -22.02 -4.47
CA ARG A 444 46.79 -21.35 -3.65
C ARG A 444 47.33 -22.21 -2.51
N ASP A 445 46.49 -23.02 -1.86
CA ASP A 445 46.90 -23.86 -0.73
C ASP A 445 47.75 -25.05 -1.20
N SER A 446 47.49 -25.58 -2.40
CA SER A 446 48.39 -26.54 -3.06
C SER A 446 49.78 -25.93 -3.30
N LEU A 447 49.84 -24.66 -3.72
CA LEU A 447 51.09 -23.93 -3.92
C LEU A 447 51.80 -23.56 -2.59
N LEU A 448 51.05 -23.38 -1.50
CA LEU A 448 51.58 -23.05 -0.17
C LEU A 448 52.17 -24.26 0.58
N SER A 449 51.64 -25.46 0.35
CA SER A 449 52.19 -26.73 0.86
C SER A 449 53.61 -26.97 0.35
N ASP A 450 53.81 -26.75 -0.96
CA ASP A 450 55.11 -26.89 -1.62
C ASP A 450 56.12 -25.82 -1.17
N PHE A 451 55.63 -24.67 -0.70
CA PHE A 451 56.44 -23.54 -0.25
C PHE A 451 56.89 -23.63 1.22
N LYS A 452 56.35 -24.53 2.05
CA LYS A 452 56.62 -24.61 3.51
C LYS A 452 58.00 -25.12 3.91
N SER A 453 58.79 -25.70 3.02
CA SER A 453 59.95 -26.49 3.40
C SER A 453 61.33 -25.81 3.38
N SER A 454 61.54 -24.54 2.97
CA SER A 454 62.93 -24.06 2.75
C SER A 454 63.49 -22.83 3.54
N GLU A 455 62.87 -21.64 3.66
CA GLU A 455 63.60 -20.46 4.24
C GLU A 455 62.71 -19.35 4.88
N LYS A 456 62.16 -19.53 6.08
CA LYS A 456 60.83 -18.92 6.36
C LYS A 456 60.61 -17.92 7.51
N ARG A 457 61.60 -17.26 8.14
CA ARG A 457 61.28 -16.27 9.21
C ARG A 457 61.71 -14.82 9.02
N LYS A 458 62.86 -14.53 8.41
CA LYS A 458 63.32 -13.13 8.23
C LYS A 458 62.79 -12.50 6.92
N SER A 459 62.75 -13.27 5.84
CA SER A 459 62.02 -12.90 4.63
C SER A 459 60.50 -12.91 4.84
N ALA A 460 59.97 -13.63 5.83
CA ALA A 460 58.52 -13.78 5.99
C ALA A 460 57.79 -12.48 6.31
N ILE A 461 58.38 -11.53 7.03
CA ILE A 461 57.72 -10.25 7.37
C ILE A 461 57.66 -9.33 6.14
N LEU A 462 58.75 -9.22 5.37
CA LEU A 462 58.80 -8.43 4.14
C LEU A 462 58.04 -9.10 2.97
N ASN A 463 58.03 -10.43 2.91
CA ASN A 463 57.30 -11.22 1.90
C ASN A 463 55.81 -11.38 2.21
N SER A 464 55.38 -11.21 3.48
CA SER A 464 53.96 -11.23 3.88
C SER A 464 53.27 -9.86 3.78
N SER A 465 54.02 -8.79 3.53
CA SER A 465 53.43 -7.47 3.31
C SER A 465 52.58 -7.49 2.02
N MET A 466 51.33 -7.06 2.13
CA MET A 466 50.42 -6.91 0.99
C MET A 466 50.72 -5.64 0.18
N ASP A 467 51.28 -4.61 0.82
CA ASP A 467 51.71 -3.38 0.16
C ASP A 467 53.12 -3.54 -0.44
N SER A 468 53.33 -2.90 -1.59
CA SER A 468 54.64 -2.84 -2.24
C SER A 468 55.56 -1.94 -1.43
N ILE A 469 56.69 -2.48 -0.98
CA ILE A 469 57.69 -1.77 -0.21
C ILE A 469 58.93 -1.64 -1.08
N VAL A 470 59.31 -0.38 -1.34
CA VAL A 470 60.50 -0.03 -2.12
C VAL A 470 61.33 0.92 -1.27
N THR A 471 62.58 0.56 -0.97
CA THR A 471 63.50 1.45 -0.25
C THR A 471 64.47 2.05 -1.26
N ILE A 472 64.65 3.38 -1.23
CA ILE A 472 65.56 4.11 -2.13
C ILE A 472 66.57 4.94 -1.33
N ASN A 473 67.75 5.20 -1.92
CA ASN A 473 68.73 6.12 -1.37
C ASN A 473 68.49 7.59 -1.80
N LEU A 474 69.36 8.52 -1.39
CA LEU A 474 69.29 9.95 -1.75
C LEU A 474 69.40 10.24 -3.25
N GLU A 475 70.02 9.35 -4.02
CA GLU A 475 70.14 9.45 -5.48
C GLU A 475 68.96 8.78 -6.21
N GLY A 476 68.06 8.10 -5.48
CA GLY A 476 66.88 7.42 -6.02
C GLY A 476 67.12 5.98 -6.45
N ASN A 477 68.28 5.41 -6.10
CA ASN A 477 68.62 4.02 -6.38
C ASN A 477 67.90 3.08 -5.42
N ILE A 478 67.33 1.99 -5.96
CA ILE A 478 66.56 1.00 -5.21
C ILE A 478 67.49 0.12 -4.38
N LEU A 479 67.34 0.18 -3.06
CA LEU A 479 68.06 -0.62 -2.07
C LEU A 479 67.30 -1.89 -1.70
N GLU A 480 65.96 -1.79 -1.57
CA GLU A 480 65.09 -2.93 -1.29
C GLU A 480 63.85 -2.91 -2.17
N PHE A 481 63.38 -4.09 -2.56
CA PHE A 481 62.22 -4.27 -3.40
C PHE A 481 61.53 -5.58 -3.02
N ASN A 482 60.45 -5.50 -2.24
CA ASN A 482 59.82 -6.69 -1.69
C ASN A 482 59.02 -7.47 -2.77
N PRO A 483 58.61 -8.73 -2.51
CA PRO A 483 57.86 -9.51 -3.50
C PRO A 483 56.51 -8.90 -3.91
N ALA A 484 55.89 -8.09 -3.04
CA ALA A 484 54.68 -7.34 -3.42
C ALA A 484 55.00 -6.28 -4.49
N ALA A 485 56.16 -5.62 -4.38
CA ALA A 485 56.68 -4.72 -5.42
C ALA A 485 57.05 -5.49 -6.70
N GLU A 486 57.63 -6.69 -6.62
CA GLU A 486 57.91 -7.51 -7.81
C GLU A 486 56.63 -7.86 -8.59
N ARG A 487 55.57 -8.27 -7.88
CA ARG A 487 54.26 -8.56 -8.46
C ARG A 487 53.60 -7.31 -9.04
N THR A 488 53.67 -6.19 -8.30
CA THR A 488 53.02 -4.94 -8.72
C THR A 488 53.75 -4.30 -9.90
N PHE A 489 55.08 -4.22 -9.90
CA PHE A 489 55.80 -3.59 -11.00
C PHE A 489 56.13 -4.55 -12.16
N GLY A 490 55.86 -5.85 -12.00
CA GLY A 490 56.03 -6.86 -13.05
C GLY A 490 57.50 -7.21 -13.36
N CYS A 491 58.43 -6.87 -12.47
CA CYS A 491 59.86 -7.11 -12.63
C CYS A 491 60.48 -7.66 -11.35
N LEU A 492 61.50 -8.50 -11.53
CA LEU A 492 62.21 -9.11 -10.42
C LEU A 492 63.16 -8.10 -9.74
N GLN A 493 63.25 -8.17 -8.42
CA GLN A 493 64.16 -7.39 -7.55
C GLN A 493 65.57 -7.41 -8.11
N ALA A 494 66.07 -8.58 -8.50
CA ALA A 494 67.42 -8.75 -9.05
C ALA A 494 67.72 -7.89 -10.29
N LYS A 495 66.69 -7.45 -11.04
CA LYS A 495 66.85 -6.58 -12.22
C LYS A 495 66.80 -5.09 -11.90
N VAL A 496 66.34 -4.71 -10.71
CA VAL A 496 66.02 -3.32 -10.36
C VAL A 496 66.78 -2.78 -9.16
N ILE A 497 67.38 -3.66 -8.33
CA ILE A 497 68.31 -3.25 -7.27
C ILE A 497 69.47 -2.44 -7.86
N ASN A 498 69.85 -1.37 -7.17
CA ASN A 498 70.82 -0.37 -7.57
C ASN A 498 70.48 0.40 -8.87
N ARG A 499 69.28 0.27 -9.41
CA ARG A 499 68.78 1.14 -10.50
C ARG A 499 67.90 2.24 -9.95
N ASN A 500 67.75 3.31 -10.73
CA ASN A 500 66.98 4.47 -10.31
C ASN A 500 65.46 4.23 -10.41
N PHE A 501 64.74 4.37 -9.30
CA PHE A 501 63.30 4.18 -9.21
C PHE A 501 62.53 5.16 -10.10
N ILE A 502 62.98 6.42 -10.17
CA ILE A 502 62.34 7.50 -10.92
C ILE A 502 62.43 7.24 -12.42
N GLU A 503 63.57 6.76 -12.91
CA GLU A 503 63.74 6.46 -14.33
C GLU A 503 62.88 5.27 -14.79
N LEU A 504 62.77 4.25 -13.94
CA LEU A 504 62.10 3.00 -14.29
C LEU A 504 60.57 3.13 -14.23
N PHE A 505 60.02 3.64 -13.12
CA PHE A 505 58.61 3.47 -12.79
C PHE A 505 57.78 4.77 -12.79
N ILE A 506 58.42 5.94 -12.84
CA ILE A 506 57.75 7.23 -12.95
C ILE A 506 57.60 7.60 -14.43
N LEU A 507 56.42 8.10 -14.81
CA LEU A 507 56.14 8.59 -16.16
C LEU A 507 57.01 9.80 -16.52
N GLU A 508 57.39 9.95 -17.79
CA GLU A 508 58.34 10.98 -18.22
C GLU A 508 57.91 12.41 -17.86
N LYS A 509 56.62 12.70 -17.95
CA LYS A 509 56.02 13.99 -17.55
C LYS A 509 56.20 14.33 -16.07
N ASP A 510 56.29 13.32 -15.20
CA ASP A 510 56.29 13.48 -13.74
C ASP A 510 57.70 13.37 -13.14
N ARG A 511 58.70 12.89 -13.90
CA ARG A 511 60.10 12.73 -13.46
C ARG A 511 60.73 14.02 -12.89
N PRO A 512 60.57 15.21 -13.51
CA PRO A 512 61.20 16.44 -12.98
C PRO A 512 60.70 16.80 -11.58
N SER A 513 59.38 16.72 -11.35
CA SER A 513 58.77 17.03 -10.05
C SER A 513 59.19 16.03 -8.96
N VAL A 514 59.20 14.73 -9.29
CA VAL A 514 59.59 13.68 -8.33
C VAL A 514 61.08 13.76 -7.98
N THR A 515 61.94 14.12 -8.95
CA THR A 515 63.38 14.31 -8.71
C THR A 515 63.65 15.51 -7.81
N GLU A 516 62.92 16.60 -8.00
CA GLU A 516 63.01 17.79 -7.13
C GLU A 516 62.50 17.48 -5.71
N SER A 517 61.46 16.65 -5.60
CA SER A 517 60.95 16.16 -4.32
C SER A 517 62.02 15.36 -3.58
N LEU A 518 62.75 14.46 -4.26
CA LEU A 518 63.83 13.69 -3.65
C LEU A 518 65.00 14.59 -3.20
N LYS A 519 65.42 15.58 -4.03
CA LYS A 519 66.48 16.55 -3.68
C LYS A 519 66.15 17.35 -2.42
N SER A 520 64.89 17.74 -2.27
CA SER A 520 64.38 18.44 -1.08
C SER A 520 64.03 17.50 0.08
N LYS A 521 64.43 16.21 0.00
CA LYS A 521 64.13 15.18 1.01
C LYS A 521 62.63 15.02 1.29
N PHE A 522 61.80 15.26 0.27
CA PHE A 522 60.33 15.21 0.30
C PHE A 522 59.69 16.20 1.30
N VAL A 523 60.36 17.33 1.56
CA VAL A 523 59.90 18.38 2.50
C VAL A 523 59.23 19.56 1.78
N ALA A 524 59.54 19.79 0.50
CA ALA A 524 58.98 20.91 -0.28
C ALA A 524 57.63 20.56 -0.94
N SER A 525 56.71 21.53 -1.02
CA SER A 525 55.31 21.35 -1.43
C SER A 525 55.05 21.14 -2.93
N SER A 526 56.09 21.11 -3.77
CA SER A 526 55.98 21.07 -5.24
C SER A 526 56.01 19.66 -5.86
N GLY A 527 55.80 18.61 -5.06
CA GLY A 527 55.73 17.23 -5.55
C GLY A 527 55.36 16.20 -4.47
N LEU A 528 56.12 15.12 -4.33
CA LEU A 528 55.87 14.09 -3.31
C LEU A 528 56.31 14.55 -1.92
N LEU A 529 55.47 14.29 -0.92
CA LEU A 529 55.70 14.71 0.48
C LEU A 529 55.87 13.50 1.41
N ILE A 530 56.83 13.62 2.35
CA ILE A 530 57.02 12.65 3.44
C ILE A 530 55.86 12.71 4.44
N ASN A 531 55.50 11.57 5.03
CA ASN A 531 54.39 11.45 6.00
C ASN A 531 53.03 11.96 5.49
N ARG A 532 52.84 11.98 4.16
CA ARG A 532 51.58 12.29 3.49
C ARG A 532 51.26 11.19 2.49
N ARG A 533 49.97 11.05 2.18
CA ARG A 533 49.48 10.17 1.12
C ARG A 533 49.58 10.92 -0.19
N ASN A 534 50.44 10.44 -1.09
CA ASN A 534 50.62 10.99 -2.42
C ASN A 534 49.89 10.11 -3.44
N THR A 535 49.43 10.69 -4.55
CA THR A 535 48.80 9.95 -5.64
C THR A 535 49.55 10.20 -6.93
N LEU A 536 49.99 9.14 -7.61
CA LEU A 536 50.69 9.23 -8.88
C LEU A 536 50.30 8.07 -9.79
N ILE A 537 50.38 8.25 -11.10
CA ILE A 537 50.28 7.13 -12.06
C ILE A 537 51.69 6.57 -12.25
N LEU A 538 51.87 5.30 -11.91
CA LEU A 538 53.12 4.58 -12.08
C LEU A 538 53.05 3.69 -13.31
N ARG A 539 54.22 3.34 -13.84
CA ARG A 539 54.39 2.44 -14.96
C ARG A 539 55.00 1.12 -14.49
N ARG A 540 54.49 -0.01 -14.96
CA ARG A 540 55.08 -1.34 -14.77
C ARG A 540 56.20 -1.58 -15.78
N SER A 541 57.03 -2.60 -15.58
CA SER A 541 58.09 -2.95 -16.54
C SER A 541 57.57 -3.41 -17.90
N THR A 542 56.30 -3.82 -17.98
CA THR A 542 55.57 -4.17 -19.22
C THR A 542 55.10 -2.95 -20.00
N SER A 543 55.33 -1.73 -19.50
CA SER A 543 54.84 -0.44 -20.01
C SER A 543 53.39 -0.09 -19.68
N ASP A 544 52.63 -1.01 -19.08
CA ASP A 544 51.28 -0.73 -18.58
C ASP A 544 51.32 0.26 -17.42
N THR A 545 50.28 1.09 -17.28
CA THR A 545 50.21 2.07 -16.19
C THR A 545 49.16 1.68 -15.15
N PHE A 546 49.35 2.14 -13.91
CA PHE A 546 48.37 1.97 -12.84
C PHE A 546 48.36 3.16 -11.89
N PRO A 547 47.18 3.55 -11.37
CA PRO A 547 47.08 4.55 -10.31
C PRO A 547 47.64 3.97 -9.01
N ALA A 548 48.60 4.67 -8.43
CA ALA A 548 49.27 4.28 -7.20
C ALA A 548 49.09 5.35 -6.11
N GLU A 549 48.86 4.88 -4.90
CA GLU A 549 49.00 5.68 -3.70
C GLU A 549 50.37 5.40 -3.07
N ILE A 550 51.10 6.46 -2.76
CA ILE A 550 52.49 6.40 -2.30
C ILE A 550 52.60 7.13 -0.96
N THR A 551 52.95 6.39 0.09
CA THR A 551 53.32 6.96 1.39
C THR A 551 54.81 6.82 1.56
N ILE A 552 55.50 7.94 1.82
CA ILE A 552 56.95 7.99 1.96
C ILE A 552 57.27 8.15 3.44
N THR A 553 58.13 7.28 3.96
CA THR A 553 58.68 7.36 5.32
C THR A 553 60.20 7.42 5.26
N GLY A 554 60.81 8.14 6.20
CA GLY A 554 62.25 8.21 6.35
C GLY A 554 62.64 7.56 7.67
N THR A 555 63.63 6.68 7.65
CA THR A 555 64.22 6.12 8.86
C THR A 555 65.16 7.17 9.49
N THR A 556 65.23 7.21 10.82
CA THR A 556 66.23 8.00 11.55
C THR A 556 67.11 7.04 12.34
N PHE A 557 68.42 7.13 12.17
CA PHE A 557 69.40 6.33 12.92
C PHE A 557 70.32 7.28 13.70
N GLY A 558 69.98 7.53 14.97
CA GLY A 558 70.72 8.47 15.82
C GLY A 558 70.61 9.93 15.37
N SER A 559 71.60 10.77 15.72
CA SER A 559 71.64 12.22 15.45
C SER A 559 71.88 12.59 13.98
N SER A 560 71.80 11.63 13.06
CA SER A 560 71.85 11.84 11.61
C SER A 560 70.65 11.16 10.98
N ILE A 561 69.92 11.90 10.13
CA ILE A 561 68.90 11.31 9.26
C ILE A 561 69.61 10.26 8.39
N SER A 562 69.14 9.00 8.38
CA SER A 562 69.71 8.00 7.47
C SER A 562 69.37 8.36 6.02
N ASN A 563 70.28 8.04 5.10
CA ASN A 563 70.21 8.41 3.68
C ASN A 563 69.19 7.59 2.86
N GLU A 564 68.12 7.11 3.49
CA GLU A 564 67.20 6.12 2.92
C GLU A 564 65.73 6.51 3.15
N PHE A 565 64.91 6.28 2.12
CA PHE A 565 63.47 6.50 2.14
C PHE A 565 62.74 5.22 1.77
N THR A 566 61.74 4.86 2.56
CA THR A 566 60.86 3.72 2.29
C THR A 566 59.55 4.22 1.69
N LEU A 567 59.26 3.77 0.47
CA LEU A 567 58.01 4.02 -0.24
C LEU A 567 57.07 2.83 -0.04
N HIS A 568 55.92 3.09 0.58
CA HIS A 568 54.80 2.18 0.63
C HIS A 568 53.86 2.52 -0.52
N ILE A 569 53.79 1.62 -1.50
CA ILE A 569 53.08 1.81 -2.77
C ILE A 569 51.91 0.83 -2.82
N ARG A 570 50.70 1.36 -2.98
CA ARG A 570 49.47 0.58 -3.11
C ARG A 570 48.85 0.80 -4.48
N ASP A 571 48.62 -0.29 -5.20
CA ASP A 571 47.84 -0.30 -6.43
C ASP A 571 46.35 -0.20 -6.09
N VAL A 572 45.69 0.89 -6.50
CA VAL A 572 44.27 1.14 -6.21
C VAL A 572 43.36 0.81 -7.40
N THR A 573 43.85 0.13 -8.44
CA THR A 573 43.04 -0.24 -9.62
C THR A 573 41.81 -1.06 -9.22
N ARG A 574 41.96 -2.07 -8.35
CA ARG A 574 40.83 -2.92 -7.91
C ARG A 574 39.83 -2.13 -7.07
N GLN A 575 40.30 -1.26 -6.18
CA GLN A 575 39.43 -0.45 -5.32
C GLN A 575 38.62 0.55 -6.15
N ARG A 576 39.23 1.20 -7.14
CA ARG A 576 38.53 2.09 -8.08
C ARG A 576 37.48 1.33 -8.90
N ARG A 577 37.83 0.16 -9.45
CA ARG A 577 36.86 -0.70 -10.17
C ARG A 577 35.69 -1.16 -9.29
N LEU A 578 35.95 -1.48 -8.03
CA LEU A 578 34.90 -1.89 -7.08
C LEU A 578 33.99 -0.71 -6.73
N GLN A 579 34.56 0.49 -6.59
CA GLN A 579 33.81 1.71 -6.32
C GLN A 579 32.98 2.16 -7.54
N GLU A 580 33.50 2.00 -8.75
CA GLU A 580 32.74 2.16 -10.00
C GLU A 580 31.59 1.15 -10.07
N LYS A 581 31.84 -0.13 -9.74
CA LYS A 581 30.81 -1.17 -9.73
C LYS A 581 29.73 -0.95 -8.65
N LEU A 582 30.11 -0.45 -7.48
CA LEU A 582 29.15 -0.06 -6.44
C LEU A 582 28.30 1.13 -6.88
N ARG A 583 28.90 2.08 -7.60
CA ARG A 583 28.18 3.22 -8.19
C ARG A 583 27.22 2.77 -9.30
N GLU A 584 27.60 1.80 -10.13
CA GLU A 584 26.70 1.16 -11.10
C GLU A 584 25.52 0.47 -10.40
N LEU A 585 25.77 -0.31 -9.34
CA LEU A 585 24.70 -1.01 -8.60
C LEU A 585 23.72 -0.07 -7.87
N ALA A 586 24.17 1.11 -7.45
CA ALA A 586 23.32 2.07 -6.76
C ALA A 586 22.45 2.90 -7.70
N TYR A 587 22.86 3.06 -8.97
CA TYR A 587 22.27 4.03 -9.90
C TYR A 587 21.73 3.45 -11.20
N SER A 588 21.84 2.14 -11.42
CA SER A 588 21.34 1.47 -12.62
C SER A 588 20.24 0.45 -12.31
N ASP A 589 19.35 0.25 -13.28
CA ASP A 589 18.37 -0.83 -13.29
C ASP A 589 19.07 -2.14 -13.74
N PRO A 590 19.01 -3.23 -12.95
CA PRO A 590 19.79 -4.44 -13.22
C PRO A 590 19.29 -5.23 -14.44
N LEU A 591 18.04 -5.03 -14.87
CA LEU A 591 17.48 -5.72 -16.03
C LEU A 591 17.92 -5.04 -17.33
N THR A 592 17.70 -3.73 -17.43
CA THR A 592 17.89 -2.97 -18.68
C THR A 592 19.27 -2.32 -18.80
N GLY A 593 20.00 -2.16 -17.69
CA GLY A 593 21.27 -1.43 -17.65
C GLY A 593 21.13 0.10 -17.75
N LEU A 594 19.91 0.61 -17.89
CA LEU A 594 19.61 2.05 -17.85
C LEU A 594 19.80 2.61 -16.44
N TYR A 595 19.74 3.93 -16.28
CA TYR A 595 19.69 4.52 -14.94
C TYR A 595 18.40 4.14 -14.21
N ASN A 596 18.46 4.11 -12.89
CA ASN A 596 17.29 3.91 -12.05
C ASN A 596 16.66 5.26 -11.65
N ARG A 597 15.48 5.18 -11.05
CA ARG A 597 14.70 6.34 -10.60
C ARG A 597 15.48 7.29 -9.69
N THR A 598 16.31 6.75 -8.78
CA THR A 598 17.09 7.55 -7.84
C THR A 598 18.10 8.43 -8.57
N TYR A 599 18.87 7.85 -9.49
CA TYR A 599 19.84 8.61 -10.28
C TYR A 599 19.16 9.67 -11.14
N PHE A 600 18.05 9.33 -11.79
CA PHE A 600 17.34 10.24 -12.67
C PHE A 600 16.84 11.49 -11.92
N LEU A 601 16.30 11.32 -10.71
CA LEU A 601 15.84 12.45 -9.89
C LEU A 601 16.99 13.37 -9.46
N ASP A 602 18.13 12.79 -9.06
CA ASP A 602 19.33 13.56 -8.72
C ASP A 602 19.87 14.32 -9.95
N ALA A 603 19.94 13.65 -11.10
CA ALA A 603 20.38 14.24 -12.36
C ALA A 603 19.44 15.36 -12.83
N LEU A 604 18.13 15.17 -12.71
CA LEU A 604 17.12 16.18 -13.06
C LEU A 604 17.21 17.40 -12.13
N GLN A 605 17.42 17.20 -10.83
CA GLN A 605 17.62 18.30 -9.89
C GLN A 605 18.87 19.12 -10.23
N ILE A 606 19.96 18.47 -10.66
CA ILE A 606 21.17 19.14 -11.12
C ILE A 606 20.91 19.90 -12.43
N ALA A 607 20.22 19.27 -13.39
CA ALA A 607 19.90 19.89 -14.68
C ALA A 607 19.06 21.18 -14.52
N LEU A 608 18.04 21.16 -13.65
CA LEU A 608 17.21 22.34 -13.37
C LEU A 608 17.99 23.48 -12.71
N ARG A 609 18.94 23.18 -11.81
CA ARG A 609 19.83 24.19 -11.21
C ARG A 609 20.80 24.82 -12.19
N ASN A 610 21.14 24.11 -13.26
CA ASN A 610 22.09 24.57 -14.27
C ASN A 610 21.43 25.39 -15.39
N ILE A 611 20.12 25.66 -15.29
CA ILE A 611 19.45 26.63 -16.16
C ILE A 611 19.97 28.03 -15.80
N HIS A 612 20.79 28.60 -16.69
CA HIS A 612 21.48 29.88 -16.45
C HIS A 612 21.12 30.96 -17.48
N GLN A 613 20.57 30.58 -18.63
CA GLN A 613 20.14 31.49 -19.70
C GLN A 613 18.66 31.30 -20.02
N ASP A 614 17.98 32.35 -20.49
CA ASP A 614 16.57 32.29 -20.91
C ASP A 614 16.29 31.26 -22.02
N SER A 615 17.34 30.83 -22.73
CA SER A 615 17.25 29.83 -23.79
C SER A 615 17.51 28.39 -23.35
N ASP A 616 17.92 28.14 -22.10
CA ASP A 616 18.14 26.78 -21.61
C ASP A 616 16.81 26.17 -21.13
N SER A 617 16.50 24.97 -21.60
CA SER A 617 15.31 24.22 -21.22
C SER A 617 15.64 22.78 -20.86
N VAL A 618 14.77 22.21 -20.02
CA VAL A 618 14.76 20.80 -19.68
C VAL A 618 13.43 20.22 -20.15
N ALA A 619 13.52 19.20 -21.00
CA ALA A 619 12.37 18.43 -21.46
C ALA A 619 12.42 17.02 -20.87
N VAL A 620 11.30 16.57 -20.33
CA VAL A 620 11.12 15.22 -19.77
C VAL A 620 10.07 14.49 -20.58
N PHE A 621 10.41 13.30 -21.06
CA PHE A 621 9.52 12.39 -21.78
C PHE A 621 9.23 11.23 -20.84
N PHE A 622 7.96 10.94 -20.59
CA PHE A 622 7.49 9.81 -19.83
C PHE A 622 6.80 8.84 -20.78
N LEU A 623 7.28 7.61 -20.84
CA LEU A 623 6.88 6.59 -21.80
C LEU A 623 6.29 5.40 -21.06
N ASP A 624 5.20 4.86 -21.59
CA ASP A 624 4.57 3.62 -21.10
C ASP A 624 4.27 2.70 -22.28
N LEU A 625 4.60 1.42 -22.11
CA LEU A 625 4.39 0.38 -23.12
C LEU A 625 2.93 -0.10 -23.06
N ASP A 626 2.15 0.28 -24.06
CA ASP A 626 0.72 0.00 -24.07
C ASP A 626 0.45 -1.52 -24.03
N ARG A 627 -0.39 -1.93 -23.07
CA ARG A 627 -0.82 -3.33 -22.87
C ARG A 627 0.33 -4.30 -22.55
N PHE A 628 1.44 -3.83 -21.98
CA PHE A 628 2.55 -4.70 -21.54
C PHE A 628 2.09 -5.86 -20.63
N LYS A 629 1.15 -5.59 -19.72
CA LYS A 629 0.56 -6.64 -18.86
C LYS A 629 -0.01 -7.82 -19.66
N LYS A 630 -0.69 -7.56 -20.78
CA LYS A 630 -1.24 -8.63 -21.64
C LYS A 630 -0.13 -9.49 -22.25
N ILE A 631 1.03 -8.90 -22.53
CA ILE A 631 2.21 -9.64 -23.02
C ILE A 631 2.73 -10.57 -21.92
N ASN A 632 2.87 -10.08 -20.68
CA ASN A 632 3.27 -10.92 -19.55
C ASN A 632 2.27 -12.04 -19.27
N ASP A 633 0.98 -11.75 -19.31
CA ASP A 633 -0.08 -12.73 -19.03
C ASP A 633 -0.16 -13.80 -20.13
N THR A 634 0.19 -13.46 -21.39
CA THR A 634 0.10 -14.38 -22.54
C THR A 634 1.38 -15.16 -22.79
N LEU A 635 2.55 -14.54 -22.64
CA LEU A 635 3.86 -15.09 -23.03
C LEU A 635 4.80 -15.34 -21.83
N GLY A 636 4.38 -14.95 -20.64
CA GLY A 636 5.14 -15.09 -19.40
C GLY A 636 6.15 -13.95 -19.18
N HIS A 637 6.55 -13.76 -17.92
CA HIS A 637 7.43 -12.67 -17.49
C HIS A 637 8.78 -12.64 -18.21
N LYS A 638 9.33 -13.79 -18.62
CA LYS A 638 10.60 -13.84 -19.36
C LYS A 638 10.52 -13.10 -20.70
N ALA A 639 9.40 -13.23 -21.42
CA ALA A 639 9.19 -12.49 -22.66
C ALA A 639 9.02 -10.98 -22.41
N GLY A 640 8.42 -10.61 -21.28
CA GLY A 640 8.39 -9.23 -20.80
C GLY A 640 9.77 -8.66 -20.49
N ASP A 641 10.65 -9.45 -19.86
CA ASP A 641 12.03 -9.03 -19.56
C ASP A 641 12.87 -8.83 -20.82
N GLU A 642 12.76 -9.76 -21.79
CA GLU A 642 13.38 -9.65 -23.11
C GLU A 642 12.89 -8.40 -23.84
N LEU A 643 11.59 -8.12 -23.76
CA LEU A 643 11.00 -6.91 -24.30
C LEU A 643 11.58 -5.64 -23.68
N LEU A 644 11.59 -5.54 -22.34
CA LEU A 644 12.09 -4.36 -21.65
C LEU A 644 13.56 -4.08 -21.99
N THR A 645 14.34 -5.15 -22.17
CA THR A 645 15.74 -5.06 -22.60
C THR A 645 15.88 -4.53 -24.03
N GLU A 646 15.04 -4.99 -24.96
CA GLU A 646 15.00 -4.49 -26.34
C GLU A 646 14.54 -3.02 -26.40
N VAL A 647 13.53 -2.65 -25.61
CA VAL A 647 13.07 -1.26 -25.50
C VAL A 647 14.21 -0.36 -25.02
N ALA A 648 14.94 -0.78 -23.98
CA ALA A 648 16.09 -0.04 -23.50
C ALA A 648 17.15 0.17 -24.60
N ALA A 649 17.48 -0.88 -25.36
CA ALA A 649 18.42 -0.79 -26.47
C ALA A 649 17.95 0.19 -27.57
N ARG A 650 16.66 0.17 -27.91
CA ARG A 650 16.04 1.10 -28.86
C ARG A 650 16.12 2.55 -28.40
N LEU A 651 15.81 2.80 -27.12
CA LEU A 651 15.89 4.15 -26.53
C LEU A 651 17.33 4.67 -26.51
N ILE A 652 18.32 3.84 -26.17
CA ILE A 652 19.74 4.21 -26.23
C ILE A 652 20.15 4.62 -27.65
N ASN A 653 19.70 3.88 -28.67
CA ASN A 653 20.06 4.17 -30.07
C ASN A 653 19.40 5.45 -30.62
N VAL A 654 18.24 5.85 -30.10
CA VAL A 654 17.49 6.99 -30.63
C VAL A 654 17.85 8.32 -29.97
N THR A 655 18.37 8.28 -28.74
CA THR A 655 18.74 9.43 -27.89
C THR A 655 20.23 9.83 -28.08
N ARG A 656 20.62 10.99 -27.55
CA ARG A 656 21.99 11.51 -27.61
C ARG A 656 22.78 11.11 -26.35
N GLU A 657 24.10 11.12 -26.44
CA GLU A 657 25.00 10.79 -25.31
C GLU A 657 24.82 11.70 -24.07
N ARG A 658 24.31 12.93 -24.28
CA ARG A 658 23.99 13.87 -23.20
C ARG A 658 22.61 13.68 -22.58
N ASP A 659 21.73 12.93 -23.23
CA ASP A 659 20.37 12.70 -22.74
C ASP A 659 20.42 11.59 -21.67
N THR A 660 19.59 11.70 -20.64
CA THR A 660 19.55 10.71 -19.56
C THR A 660 18.32 9.83 -19.73
N ILE A 661 18.52 8.51 -19.77
CA ILE A 661 17.43 7.53 -19.90
C ILE A 661 17.34 6.71 -18.61
N CYS A 662 16.13 6.57 -18.10
CA CYS A 662 15.83 5.86 -16.86
C CYS A 662 14.69 4.87 -17.08
N ARG A 663 14.78 3.68 -16.47
CA ARG A 663 13.60 2.85 -16.25
C ARG A 663 12.97 3.26 -14.93
N TRP A 664 11.76 3.81 -14.99
CA TRP A 664 11.10 4.40 -13.82
C TRP A 664 10.50 3.32 -12.90
N GLY A 665 9.96 2.27 -13.51
CA GLY A 665 9.42 1.09 -12.84
C GLY A 665 8.52 0.29 -13.79
N GLY A 666 8.42 -1.04 -13.64
CA GLY A 666 7.56 -1.85 -14.50
C GLY A 666 7.92 -1.71 -15.99
N ASP A 667 6.96 -1.21 -16.76
CA ASP A 667 6.97 -0.89 -18.19
C ASP A 667 7.17 0.61 -18.52
N GLU A 668 7.49 1.42 -17.52
CA GLU A 668 7.64 2.86 -17.64
C GLU A 668 9.11 3.28 -17.84
N PHE A 669 9.35 4.15 -18.81
CA PHE A 669 10.67 4.73 -19.12
C PHE A 669 10.60 6.25 -19.13
N VAL A 670 11.68 6.90 -18.70
CA VAL A 670 11.77 8.36 -18.65
C VAL A 670 13.05 8.83 -19.32
N ILE A 671 12.93 9.84 -20.18
CA ILE A 671 14.06 10.46 -20.88
C ILE A 671 14.13 11.93 -20.51
N MET A 672 15.31 12.41 -20.13
CA MET A 672 15.60 13.83 -19.92
C MET A 672 16.49 14.35 -21.04
N MET A 673 16.03 15.41 -21.70
CA MET A 673 16.81 16.21 -22.64
C MET A 673 17.12 17.57 -22.03
N THR A 674 18.39 17.96 -22.06
CA THR A 674 18.87 19.25 -21.51
C THR A 674 19.54 20.10 -22.59
N GLY A 675 19.39 21.42 -22.53
CA GLY A 675 20.04 22.39 -23.42
C GLY A 675 19.04 23.35 -24.05
N ASN A 676 19.44 24.04 -25.12
CA ASN A 676 18.54 24.95 -25.84
C ASN A 676 17.62 24.17 -26.78
N HIS A 677 16.45 23.77 -26.27
CA HIS A 677 15.41 23.08 -27.05
C HIS A 677 14.16 23.94 -27.12
N ASP A 678 13.67 24.13 -28.34
CA ASP A 678 12.33 24.62 -28.61
C ASP A 678 11.34 23.45 -28.72
N GLU A 679 10.05 23.76 -28.74
CA GLU A 679 8.99 22.75 -28.86
C GLU A 679 9.17 21.88 -30.12
N THR A 680 9.66 22.46 -31.24
CA THR A 680 9.88 21.72 -32.48
C THR A 680 10.97 20.64 -32.35
N THR A 681 12.05 20.91 -31.61
CA THR A 681 13.12 19.94 -31.34
C THR A 681 12.61 18.78 -30.46
N VAL A 682 11.75 19.09 -29.49
CA VAL A 682 11.13 18.10 -28.59
C VAL A 682 10.17 17.20 -29.37
N VAL A 683 9.29 17.78 -30.20
CA VAL A 683 8.38 17.05 -31.11
C VAL A 683 9.15 16.13 -32.07
N THR A 684 10.25 16.62 -32.64
CA THR A 684 11.10 15.83 -33.54
C THR A 684 11.67 14.61 -32.83
N SER A 685 12.11 14.78 -31.58
CA SER A 685 12.66 13.69 -30.76
C SER A 685 11.58 12.68 -30.37
N ALA A 686 10.39 13.15 -29.96
CA ALA A 686 9.24 12.30 -29.66
C ALA A 686 8.83 11.43 -30.86
N THR A 687 8.77 12.03 -32.05
CA THR A 687 8.41 11.35 -33.29
C THR A 687 9.43 10.28 -33.64
N LYS A 688 10.72 10.58 -33.47
CA LYS A 688 11.80 9.64 -33.71
C LYS A 688 11.74 8.45 -32.74
N ILE A 689 11.49 8.72 -31.46
CA ILE A 689 11.30 7.67 -30.43
C ILE A 689 10.13 6.77 -30.82
N LEU A 690 8.94 7.33 -31.09
CA LEU A 690 7.76 6.55 -31.49
C LEU A 690 8.01 5.69 -32.74
N GLN A 691 8.71 6.23 -33.74
CA GLN A 691 9.01 5.50 -34.96
C GLN A 691 9.85 4.24 -34.68
N VAL A 692 10.87 4.34 -33.82
CA VAL A 692 11.70 3.20 -33.41
C VAL A 692 10.89 2.22 -32.55
N MET A 693 10.01 2.72 -31.68
CA MET A 693 9.15 1.87 -30.85
C MET A 693 8.12 1.07 -31.65
N ARG A 694 7.66 1.61 -32.79
CA ARG A 694 6.70 0.94 -33.70
C ARG A 694 7.28 -0.23 -34.50
N GLU A 695 8.60 -0.38 -34.54
CA GLU A 695 9.24 -1.52 -35.22
C GLU A 695 8.86 -2.83 -34.51
N ALA A 696 8.63 -3.91 -35.26
CA ALA A 696 8.27 -5.19 -34.65
C ALA A 696 9.42 -5.73 -33.77
N VAL A 697 9.07 -6.31 -32.62
CA VAL A 697 10.01 -7.03 -31.75
C VAL A 697 9.75 -8.52 -31.91
N ASN A 698 10.80 -9.30 -32.16
CA ASN A 698 10.69 -10.75 -32.19
C ASN A 698 10.81 -11.31 -30.76
N LEU A 699 9.70 -11.78 -30.19
CA LEU A 699 9.65 -12.41 -28.87
C LEU A 699 9.17 -13.84 -29.03
N GLY A 700 10.00 -14.82 -28.66
CA GLY A 700 9.65 -16.24 -28.75
C GLY A 700 9.28 -16.72 -30.16
N GLY A 701 9.85 -16.11 -31.21
CA GLY A 701 9.58 -16.44 -32.61
C GLY A 701 8.32 -15.79 -33.20
N ARG A 702 7.68 -14.86 -32.49
CA ARG A 702 6.55 -14.06 -32.97
C ARG A 702 6.94 -12.59 -33.08
N ASP A 703 6.53 -11.95 -34.17
CA ASP A 703 6.73 -10.52 -34.36
C ASP A 703 5.58 -9.74 -33.73
N LEU A 704 5.88 -8.94 -32.71
CA LEU A 704 4.90 -8.14 -31.97
C LEU A 704 5.19 -6.65 -32.16
N LYS A 705 4.13 -5.88 -32.38
CA LYS A 705 4.19 -4.41 -32.35
C LYS A 705 3.81 -3.92 -30.96
N ILE A 706 4.53 -2.92 -30.48
CA ILE A 706 4.46 -2.48 -29.09
C ILE A 706 4.13 -1.01 -29.09
N PRO A 707 2.84 -0.68 -29.18
CA PRO A 707 2.41 0.70 -29.13
C PRO A 707 2.93 1.33 -27.84
N THR A 708 3.40 2.57 -27.94
CA THR A 708 3.98 3.28 -26.81
C THR A 708 3.33 4.65 -26.71
N SER A 709 2.84 4.99 -25.53
CA SER A 709 2.26 6.30 -25.27
C SER A 709 3.30 7.18 -24.57
N ILE A 710 3.49 8.42 -25.05
CA ILE A 710 4.54 9.33 -24.57
C ILE A 710 3.92 10.64 -24.09
N GLY A 711 4.20 11.01 -22.84
CA GLY A 711 3.88 12.33 -22.31
C GLY A 711 5.13 13.17 -22.16
N ILE A 712 5.02 14.46 -22.45
CA ILE A 712 6.18 15.35 -22.50
C ILE A 712 5.92 16.61 -21.70
N SER A 713 6.85 17.01 -20.86
CA SER A 713 6.82 18.30 -20.16
C SER A 713 8.10 19.07 -20.44
N ILE A 714 8.00 20.38 -20.62
CA ILE A 714 9.13 21.27 -20.92
C ILE A 714 9.12 22.40 -19.89
N THR A 715 10.30 22.73 -19.34
CA THR A 715 10.44 23.90 -18.46
C THR A 715 11.74 24.65 -18.74
N SER A 716 11.69 25.96 -18.61
CA SER A 716 12.83 26.88 -18.54
C SER A 716 12.95 27.54 -17.16
N ASP A 717 12.15 27.12 -16.17
CA ASP A 717 12.19 27.66 -14.82
C ASP A 717 13.13 26.85 -13.92
N ALA A 718 14.21 27.50 -13.47
CA ALA A 718 15.18 26.93 -12.55
C ALA A 718 14.60 26.58 -11.17
N ASN A 719 13.44 27.15 -10.78
CA ASN A 719 12.76 26.87 -9.52
C ASN A 719 11.75 25.72 -9.60
N CYS A 720 11.54 25.14 -10.80
CA CYS A 720 10.65 24.00 -10.97
C CYS A 720 11.13 22.81 -10.13
N GLN A 721 10.20 22.14 -9.45
CA GLN A 721 10.55 20.94 -8.68
C GLN A 721 10.61 19.73 -9.63
N PRO A 722 11.63 18.85 -9.53
CA PRO A 722 11.76 17.67 -10.40
C PRO A 722 10.50 16.82 -10.48
N MET A 723 9.83 16.61 -9.35
CA MET A 723 8.59 15.82 -9.27
C MET A 723 7.41 16.47 -10.00
N THR A 724 7.33 17.80 -10.04
CA THR A 724 6.29 18.52 -10.78
C THR A 724 6.42 18.26 -12.28
N LEU A 725 7.65 18.29 -12.80
CA LEU A 725 7.91 18.06 -14.22
C LEU A 725 7.57 16.61 -14.63
N ILE A 726 7.96 15.64 -13.80
CA ILE A 726 7.58 14.23 -13.99
C ILE A 726 6.06 14.04 -13.97
N GLN A 727 5.36 14.67 -13.02
CA GLN A 727 3.91 14.59 -12.93
C GLN A 727 3.21 15.22 -14.14
N GLN A 728 3.73 16.33 -14.66
CA GLN A 728 3.21 16.96 -15.87
C GLN A 728 3.39 16.05 -17.10
N ALA A 729 4.55 15.41 -17.23
CA ALA A 729 4.80 14.44 -18.29
C ALA A 729 3.87 13.22 -18.16
N ASP A 730 3.63 12.72 -16.96
CA ASP A 730 2.69 11.61 -16.70
C ASP A 730 1.24 11.96 -17.09
N ILE A 731 0.75 13.16 -16.71
CA ILE A 731 -0.58 13.65 -17.13
C ILE A 731 -0.68 13.72 -18.66
N ALA A 732 0.36 14.22 -19.33
CA ALA A 732 0.38 14.28 -20.79
C ALA A 732 0.39 12.87 -21.41
N MET A 733 1.09 11.91 -20.81
CA MET A 733 1.14 10.52 -21.26
C MET A 733 -0.23 9.86 -21.13
N TYR A 734 -0.93 10.11 -20.03
CA TYR A 734 -2.30 9.63 -19.85
C TYR A 734 -3.23 10.18 -20.94
N ASN A 735 -3.10 11.47 -21.27
CA ASN A 735 -3.85 12.08 -22.38
C ASN A 735 -3.49 11.47 -23.75
N ALA A 736 -2.22 11.09 -23.95
CA ALA A 736 -1.81 10.34 -25.15
C ALA A 736 -2.51 8.97 -25.23
N LYS A 737 -2.66 8.27 -24.09
CA LYS A 737 -3.40 7.00 -24.02
C LYS A 737 -4.88 7.17 -24.38
N GLN A 738 -5.52 8.20 -23.85
CA GLN A 738 -6.94 8.50 -24.13
C GLN A 738 -7.17 8.93 -25.60
N ALA A 739 -6.21 9.61 -26.21
CA ALA A 739 -6.26 10.01 -27.62
C ALA A 739 -6.01 8.86 -28.63
N GLY A 740 -6.12 7.60 -28.20
CA GLY A 740 -5.99 6.43 -29.06
C GLY A 740 -4.70 5.62 -28.91
N ARG A 741 -3.87 5.91 -27.90
CA ARG A 741 -2.57 5.27 -27.64
C ARG A 741 -1.58 5.43 -28.82
N ASP A 742 -0.37 4.87 -28.71
CA ASP A 742 0.68 4.91 -29.76
C ASP A 742 0.98 6.32 -30.33
N ASN A 743 0.94 7.33 -29.46
CA ASN A 743 1.16 8.72 -29.82
C ASN A 743 1.88 9.47 -28.69
N PHE A 744 2.16 10.75 -28.91
CA PHE A 744 2.71 11.62 -27.88
C PHE A 744 1.85 12.86 -27.66
N LYS A 745 1.90 13.40 -26.44
CA LYS A 745 1.31 14.69 -26.08
C LYS A 745 2.29 15.52 -25.26
N ILE A 746 2.31 16.82 -25.52
CA ILE A 746 3.02 17.80 -24.70
C ILE A 746 2.03 18.33 -23.66
N PHE A 747 2.50 18.48 -22.43
CA PHE A 747 1.71 18.95 -21.32
C PHE A 747 1.20 20.37 -21.59
N GLU A 748 -0.12 20.51 -21.56
CA GLU A 748 -0.82 21.80 -21.55
C GLU A 748 -1.56 21.96 -20.23
N LEU A 749 -1.73 23.20 -19.76
CA LEU A 749 -2.44 23.48 -18.51
C LEU A 749 -3.91 23.01 -18.53
N THR A 750 -4.52 22.91 -19.71
CA THR A 750 -5.86 22.34 -19.94
C THR A 750 -5.91 20.87 -19.54
N MET A 751 -4.87 20.07 -19.87
CA MET A 751 -4.82 18.64 -19.55
C MET A 751 -4.84 18.37 -18.03
N ALA A 752 -4.20 19.22 -17.24
CA ALA A 752 -4.26 19.11 -15.78
C ALA A 752 -5.66 19.43 -15.22
N ARG A 753 -6.39 20.35 -15.86
CA ARG A 753 -7.78 20.64 -15.51
C ARG A 753 -8.68 19.48 -15.91
N ASP A 754 -8.56 18.97 -17.13
CA ASP A 754 -9.36 17.85 -17.63
C ASP A 754 -9.15 16.59 -16.78
N ALA A 755 -7.90 16.29 -16.37
CA ALA A 755 -7.61 15.17 -15.47
C ALA A 755 -8.22 15.36 -14.07
N SER A 756 -8.19 16.59 -13.55
CA SER A 756 -8.85 16.92 -12.27
C SER A 756 -10.37 16.85 -12.39
N ASP A 757 -10.94 17.34 -13.49
CA ASP A 757 -12.37 17.35 -13.75
C ASP A 757 -12.90 15.92 -13.93
N GLN A 758 -12.15 15.06 -14.62
CA GLN A 758 -12.45 13.63 -14.73
C GLN A 758 -12.44 12.93 -13.37
N PHE A 759 -11.43 13.17 -12.54
CA PHE A 759 -11.37 12.61 -11.18
C PHE A 759 -12.54 13.11 -10.30
N ASN A 760 -12.86 14.39 -10.38
CA ASN A 760 -14.01 14.98 -9.68
C ASN A 760 -15.32 14.38 -10.19
N PHE A 761 -15.44 14.14 -11.49
CA PHE A 761 -16.61 13.54 -12.11
C PHE A 761 -16.76 12.06 -11.71
N GLU A 762 -15.67 11.30 -11.61
CA GLU A 762 -15.69 9.92 -11.10
C GLU A 762 -16.20 9.85 -9.65
N GLN A 763 -15.76 10.77 -8.79
CA GLN A 763 -16.27 10.86 -7.42
C GLN A 763 -17.75 11.25 -7.39
N THR A 764 -18.15 12.19 -8.24
CA THR A 764 -19.54 12.65 -8.35
C THR A 764 -20.45 11.50 -8.81
N LEU A 765 -20.02 10.73 -9.81
CA LEU A 765 -20.73 9.56 -10.31
C LEU A 765 -20.88 8.49 -9.22
N ARG A 766 -19.82 8.22 -8.46
CA ARG A 766 -19.85 7.28 -7.33
C ARG A 766 -20.87 7.69 -6.27
N GLN A 767 -20.91 8.97 -5.93
CA GLN A 767 -21.89 9.52 -4.98
C GLN A 767 -23.32 9.45 -5.55
N ALA A 768 -23.50 9.75 -6.84
CA ALA A 768 -24.78 9.66 -7.52
C ALA A 768 -25.34 8.23 -7.45
N ILE A 769 -24.50 7.22 -7.73
CA ILE A 769 -24.89 5.79 -7.68
C ILE A 769 -25.32 5.41 -6.27
N GLN A 770 -24.56 5.82 -5.24
CA GLN A 770 -24.90 5.55 -3.84
C GLN A 770 -26.21 6.22 -3.40
N SER A 771 -26.49 7.43 -3.89
CA SER A 771 -27.69 8.18 -3.52
C SER A 771 -28.96 7.72 -4.24
N ALA A 772 -28.83 7.09 -5.42
CA ALA A 772 -29.90 6.73 -6.36
C ALA A 772 -30.78 7.88 -6.91
N GLN A 773 -30.88 9.00 -6.20
CA GLN A 773 -31.83 10.09 -6.48
C GLN A 773 -31.52 10.89 -7.75
N GLN A 774 -30.29 10.84 -8.24
CA GLN A 774 -29.84 11.61 -9.41
C GLN A 774 -30.04 10.88 -10.74
N PHE A 775 -30.45 9.61 -10.71
CA PHE A 775 -30.70 8.81 -11.91
C PHE A 775 -32.20 8.82 -12.24
N VAL A 776 -32.51 9.20 -13.48
CA VAL A 776 -33.88 9.28 -13.99
C VAL A 776 -34.00 8.40 -15.22
N MET A 777 -35.04 7.57 -15.28
CA MET A 777 -35.31 6.72 -16.42
C MET A 777 -36.24 7.41 -17.42
N PHE A 778 -35.79 7.45 -18.67
CA PHE A 778 -36.61 7.75 -19.83
C PHE A 778 -36.86 6.45 -20.59
N TYR A 779 -37.95 6.37 -21.33
CA TYR A 779 -38.31 5.17 -22.07
C TYR A 779 -38.65 5.53 -23.50
N GLN A 780 -38.06 4.84 -24.47
CA GLN A 780 -38.35 5.06 -25.88
C GLN A 780 -39.24 3.93 -26.42
N PRO A 781 -40.45 4.26 -26.93
CA PRO A 781 -41.31 3.30 -27.60
C PRO A 781 -40.70 2.63 -28.83
N LYS A 782 -40.90 1.31 -28.91
CA LYS A 782 -40.65 0.45 -30.07
C LYS A 782 -41.99 0.13 -30.74
N VAL A 783 -42.07 0.24 -32.07
CA VAL A 783 -43.32 0.01 -32.82
C VAL A 783 -43.17 -1.04 -33.91
N ASN A 784 -44.25 -1.72 -34.27
CA ASN A 784 -44.28 -2.61 -35.44
C ASN A 784 -44.59 -1.85 -36.75
N GLN A 785 -44.68 -2.57 -37.87
CA GLN A 785 -45.05 -2.01 -39.18
C GLN A 785 -46.40 -1.28 -39.20
N HIS A 786 -47.34 -1.65 -38.32
CA HIS A 786 -48.64 -1.01 -38.16
C HIS A 786 -48.62 0.19 -37.21
N ARG A 787 -47.44 0.55 -36.68
CA ARG A 787 -47.22 1.61 -35.68
C ARG A 787 -47.82 1.31 -34.31
N GLU A 788 -48.07 0.04 -34.02
CA GLU A 788 -48.53 -0.42 -32.71
C GLU A 788 -47.33 -0.56 -31.77
N LEU A 789 -47.54 -0.23 -30.49
CA LEU A 789 -46.52 -0.32 -29.46
C LEU A 789 -46.21 -1.79 -29.15
N VAL A 790 -44.94 -2.20 -29.29
CA VAL A 790 -44.49 -3.59 -29.07
C VAL A 790 -43.43 -3.75 -27.98
N GLY A 791 -42.84 -2.65 -27.53
CA GLY A 791 -41.76 -2.63 -26.54
C GLY A 791 -41.39 -1.23 -26.10
N LEU A 792 -40.58 -1.14 -25.05
CA LEU A 792 -39.99 0.10 -24.56
C LEU A 792 -38.50 -0.12 -24.32
N GLU A 793 -37.63 0.78 -24.75
CA GLU A 793 -36.21 0.77 -24.33
C GLU A 793 -36.00 1.69 -23.13
N ALA A 794 -35.40 1.19 -22.05
CA ALA A 794 -35.06 1.95 -20.86
C ALA A 794 -33.72 2.69 -21.04
N LEU A 795 -33.78 4.01 -20.96
CA LEU A 795 -32.66 4.91 -21.21
C LEU A 795 -32.39 5.75 -19.96
N VAL A 796 -31.28 5.45 -19.28
CA VAL A 796 -30.85 6.18 -18.09
C VAL A 796 -30.43 7.61 -18.41
N ARG A 797 -30.72 8.55 -17.53
CA ARG A 797 -30.21 9.93 -17.56
C ARG A 797 -29.67 10.30 -16.19
N LEU A 798 -28.53 10.99 -16.16
CA LEU A 798 -27.93 11.49 -14.92
C LEU A 798 -28.24 12.97 -14.75
N GLU A 799 -28.93 13.34 -13.68
CA GLU A 799 -29.30 14.71 -13.36
C GLU A 799 -28.36 15.28 -12.29
N LEU A 800 -27.27 15.92 -12.73
CA LEU A 800 -26.30 16.56 -11.83
C LEU A 800 -26.81 17.89 -11.25
N SER A 801 -27.80 18.50 -11.89
CA SER A 801 -28.47 19.71 -11.42
C SER A 801 -29.90 19.71 -11.93
N PRO A 802 -30.87 20.26 -11.18
CA PRO A 802 -32.28 20.26 -11.57
C PRO A 802 -32.47 20.79 -13.00
N GLY A 803 -33.05 19.96 -13.88
CA GLY A 803 -33.32 20.25 -15.29
C GLY A 803 -32.12 20.11 -16.24
N LYS A 804 -30.95 19.66 -15.76
CA LYS A 804 -29.76 19.40 -16.59
C LYS A 804 -29.38 17.93 -16.56
N PHE A 805 -29.62 17.27 -17.69
CA PHE A 805 -29.30 15.85 -17.87
C PHE A 805 -27.97 15.68 -18.61
N THR A 806 -27.11 14.86 -18.04
CA THR A 806 -25.87 14.36 -18.64
C THR A 806 -26.17 13.13 -19.47
N SER A 807 -25.59 13.07 -20.68
CA SER A 807 -25.80 11.98 -21.62
C SER A 807 -25.15 10.67 -21.14
N PRO A 808 -25.75 9.49 -21.36
CA PRO A 808 -25.10 8.19 -21.13
C PRO A 808 -23.72 8.08 -21.80
N ALA A 809 -23.57 8.66 -22.99
CA ALA A 809 -22.29 8.68 -23.71
C ALA A 809 -21.17 9.43 -22.96
N GLU A 810 -21.52 10.29 -22.00
CA GLU A 810 -20.55 11.01 -21.18
C GLU A 810 -20.18 10.27 -19.90
N PHE A 811 -21.11 9.55 -19.25
CA PHE A 811 -20.86 8.93 -17.93
C PHE A 811 -20.70 7.41 -17.95
N ILE A 812 -21.23 6.69 -18.94
CA ILE A 812 -21.03 5.23 -19.05
C ILE A 812 -19.54 4.89 -19.27
N PRO A 813 -18.78 5.55 -20.18
CA PRO A 813 -17.36 5.26 -20.33
C PRO A 813 -16.58 5.47 -19.02
N VAL A 814 -16.94 6.50 -18.25
CA VAL A 814 -16.33 6.78 -16.94
C VAL A 814 -16.69 5.70 -15.91
N ALA A 815 -17.93 5.20 -15.92
CA ALA A 815 -18.36 4.09 -15.07
C ALA A 815 -17.60 2.80 -15.39
N GLU A 816 -17.35 2.51 -16.67
CA GLU A 816 -16.60 1.34 -17.11
C GLU A 816 -15.12 1.43 -16.74
N GLU A 817 -14.47 2.57 -17.02
CA GLU A 817 -13.05 2.79 -16.69
C GLU A 817 -12.78 2.76 -15.18
N SER A 818 -13.72 3.27 -14.38
CA SER A 818 -13.61 3.29 -12.91
C SER A 818 -14.12 2.03 -12.21
N GLY A 819 -14.60 1.03 -12.96
CA GLY A 819 -15.16 -0.21 -12.42
C GLY A 819 -16.49 -0.04 -11.67
N GLN A 820 -17.20 1.08 -11.88
CA GLN A 820 -18.48 1.40 -11.26
C GLN A 820 -19.70 0.95 -12.10
N ILE A 821 -19.48 0.46 -13.33
CA ILE A 821 -20.57 0.07 -14.25
C ILE A 821 -21.51 -0.98 -13.67
N ILE A 822 -20.99 -1.98 -12.93
CA ILE A 822 -21.81 -3.03 -12.30
C ILE A 822 -22.79 -2.41 -11.30
N ALA A 823 -22.30 -1.55 -10.40
CA ALA A 823 -23.15 -0.89 -9.41
C ALA A 823 -24.19 0.06 -10.03
N LEU A 824 -23.82 0.73 -11.13
CA LEU A 824 -24.73 1.56 -11.90
C LEU A 824 -25.84 0.72 -12.54
N GLU A 825 -25.50 -0.40 -13.16
CA GLU A 825 -26.47 -1.29 -13.80
C GLU A 825 -27.38 -1.99 -12.78
N GLU A 826 -26.85 -2.42 -11.64
CA GLU A 826 -27.67 -2.92 -10.53
C GLU A 826 -28.72 -1.89 -10.07
N LEU A 827 -28.33 -0.61 -9.99
CA LEU A 827 -29.26 0.48 -9.70
C LEU A 827 -30.31 0.66 -10.82
N ILE A 828 -29.88 0.68 -12.08
CA ILE A 828 -30.78 0.82 -13.24
C ILE A 828 -31.80 -0.32 -13.27
N LEU A 829 -31.36 -1.57 -13.06
CA LEU A 829 -32.23 -2.75 -13.00
C LEU A 829 -33.31 -2.60 -11.94
N ARG A 830 -32.95 -2.15 -10.73
CA ARG A 830 -33.92 -1.90 -9.65
C ARG A 830 -34.93 -0.82 -10.02
N LEU A 831 -34.49 0.28 -10.62
CA LEU A 831 -35.37 1.38 -11.05
C LEU A 831 -36.34 0.92 -12.14
N VAL A 832 -35.85 0.16 -13.13
CA VAL A 832 -36.68 -0.36 -14.22
C VAL A 832 -37.65 -1.42 -13.72
N PHE A 833 -37.23 -2.36 -12.88
CA PHE A 833 -38.11 -3.42 -12.36
C PHE A 833 -39.21 -2.86 -11.47
N ALA A 834 -38.89 -1.86 -10.63
CA ALA A 834 -39.89 -1.15 -9.85
C ALA A 834 -40.94 -0.46 -10.75
N GLN A 835 -40.49 0.18 -11.84
CA GLN A 835 -41.41 0.84 -12.79
C GLN A 835 -42.25 -0.17 -13.57
N LEU A 836 -41.64 -1.28 -14.01
CA LEU A 836 -42.30 -2.34 -14.77
C LEU A 836 -43.39 -3.03 -13.93
N ALA A 837 -43.11 -3.32 -12.66
CA ALA A 837 -44.11 -3.82 -11.72
C ALA A 837 -45.29 -2.84 -11.58
N SER A 838 -45.00 -1.54 -11.48
CA SER A 838 -46.03 -0.50 -11.40
C SER A 838 -46.90 -0.45 -12.65
N TRP A 839 -46.31 -0.53 -13.85
CA TRP A 839 -47.06 -0.51 -15.10
C TRP A 839 -47.93 -1.73 -15.29
N HIS A 840 -47.43 -2.94 -15.03
CA HIS A 840 -48.26 -4.15 -15.15
C HIS A 840 -49.39 -4.22 -14.12
N HIS A 841 -49.23 -3.59 -12.95
CA HIS A 841 -50.32 -3.46 -12.00
C HIS A 841 -51.43 -2.55 -12.53
N THR A 842 -51.11 -1.46 -13.24
CA THR A 842 -52.11 -0.50 -13.74
C THR A 842 -52.64 -0.86 -15.13
N ASN A 843 -51.84 -1.54 -15.95
CA ASN A 843 -52.17 -1.95 -17.30
C ASN A 843 -51.57 -3.35 -17.61
N PRO A 844 -52.37 -4.42 -17.62
CA PRO A 844 -51.88 -5.76 -17.95
C PRO A 844 -51.29 -5.91 -19.36
N LEU A 845 -51.57 -4.99 -20.28
CA LEU A 845 -51.08 -4.98 -21.67
C LEU A 845 -49.75 -4.22 -21.84
N THR A 846 -49.06 -3.86 -20.75
CA THR A 846 -47.73 -3.25 -20.84
C THR A 846 -46.78 -4.16 -21.62
N PRO A 847 -46.07 -3.63 -22.63
CA PRO A 847 -45.13 -4.41 -23.41
C PRO A 847 -43.81 -4.59 -22.64
N ARG A 848 -42.98 -5.52 -23.11
CA ARG A 848 -41.64 -5.75 -22.55
C ARG A 848 -40.76 -4.49 -22.54
N VAL A 849 -39.86 -4.41 -21.56
CA VAL A 849 -38.86 -3.35 -21.45
C VAL A 849 -37.46 -3.90 -21.72
N SER A 850 -36.77 -3.26 -22.65
CA SER A 850 -35.39 -3.56 -23.01
C SER A 850 -34.42 -2.74 -22.17
N ILE A 851 -33.37 -3.39 -21.65
CA ILE A 851 -32.37 -2.80 -20.75
C ILE A 851 -30.98 -3.10 -21.29
N ASN A 852 -30.19 -2.05 -21.48
CA ASN A 852 -28.79 -2.17 -21.88
C ASN A 852 -27.95 -2.81 -20.76
N LEU A 853 -27.11 -3.78 -21.13
CA LEU A 853 -26.25 -4.53 -20.21
C LEU A 853 -24.81 -4.62 -20.73
N SER A 854 -23.88 -4.15 -19.91
CA SER A 854 -22.44 -4.20 -20.18
C SER A 854 -21.92 -5.65 -20.17
N GLY A 855 -20.92 -5.91 -21.01
CA GLY A 855 -20.25 -7.20 -21.01
C GLY A 855 -19.55 -7.53 -19.69
N LEU A 856 -19.12 -6.51 -18.94
CA LEU A 856 -18.49 -6.69 -17.62
C LEU A 856 -19.47 -7.24 -16.60
N HIS A 857 -20.70 -6.75 -16.58
CA HIS A 857 -21.73 -7.24 -15.66
C HIS A 857 -22.29 -8.59 -16.11
N LEU A 858 -22.59 -8.77 -17.40
CA LEU A 858 -23.03 -10.06 -17.95
C LEU A 858 -22.08 -11.21 -17.59
N LEU A 859 -20.77 -10.95 -17.66
CA LEU A 859 -19.74 -11.94 -17.36
C LEU A 859 -19.35 -11.99 -15.87
N SER A 860 -19.93 -11.17 -15.01
CA SER A 860 -19.65 -11.21 -13.57
C SER A 860 -20.26 -12.46 -12.91
N ASP A 861 -19.63 -12.96 -11.85
CA ASP A 861 -20.17 -14.08 -11.06
C ASP A 861 -21.39 -13.66 -10.21
N THR A 862 -21.61 -12.35 -10.02
CA THR A 862 -22.65 -11.78 -9.16
C THR A 862 -23.95 -11.47 -9.89
N PHE A 863 -23.93 -11.35 -11.22
CA PHE A 863 -25.10 -10.92 -12.02
C PHE A 863 -26.30 -11.86 -11.88
N LEU A 864 -26.16 -13.17 -12.14
CA LEU A 864 -27.29 -14.10 -12.06
C LEU A 864 -27.89 -14.19 -10.64
N PRO A 865 -27.11 -14.26 -9.55
CA PRO A 865 -27.65 -14.14 -8.19
C PRO A 865 -28.41 -12.84 -7.95
N PHE A 866 -27.86 -11.70 -8.38
CA PHE A 866 -28.48 -10.38 -8.22
C PHE A 866 -29.80 -10.28 -9.00
N LEU A 867 -29.81 -10.73 -10.26
CA LEU A 867 -30.98 -10.70 -11.12
C LEU A 867 -32.14 -11.51 -10.52
N ASN A 868 -31.87 -12.74 -10.06
CA ASN A 868 -32.89 -13.56 -9.40
C ASN A 868 -33.47 -12.87 -8.17
N GLN A 869 -32.60 -12.29 -7.32
CA GLN A 869 -33.04 -11.55 -6.15
C GLN A 869 -33.97 -10.38 -6.51
N CYS A 870 -33.62 -9.60 -7.54
CA CYS A 870 -34.44 -8.47 -7.97
C CYS A 870 -35.76 -8.92 -8.60
N MET A 871 -35.77 -9.98 -9.40
CA MET A 871 -37.01 -10.52 -9.98
C MET A 871 -37.97 -11.05 -8.89
N GLU A 872 -37.44 -11.69 -7.85
CA GLU A 872 -38.22 -12.11 -6.68
C GLU A 872 -38.75 -10.91 -5.87
N GLU A 873 -37.90 -9.90 -5.63
CA GLU A 873 -38.24 -8.70 -4.87
C GLU A 873 -39.39 -7.89 -5.48
N PHE A 874 -39.38 -7.74 -6.82
CA PHE A 874 -40.40 -6.96 -7.56
C PHE A 874 -41.48 -7.84 -8.20
N ALA A 875 -41.42 -9.16 -8.02
CA ALA A 875 -42.33 -10.14 -8.62
C ALA A 875 -42.48 -9.99 -10.15
N ILE A 876 -41.34 -9.86 -10.84
CA ILE A 876 -41.28 -9.66 -12.30
C ILE A 876 -41.03 -11.00 -13.02
N PRO A 877 -41.95 -11.47 -13.88
CA PRO A 877 -41.68 -12.56 -14.82
C PRO A 877 -40.64 -12.17 -15.88
N GLY A 878 -39.79 -13.12 -16.29
CA GLY A 878 -38.75 -12.86 -17.28
C GLY A 878 -39.28 -12.41 -18.64
N ALA A 879 -40.48 -12.86 -19.02
CA ALA A 879 -41.14 -12.48 -20.28
C ALA A 879 -41.39 -10.97 -20.44
N TRP A 880 -41.29 -10.18 -19.36
CA TRP A 880 -41.44 -8.72 -19.41
C TRP A 880 -40.11 -7.99 -19.66
N ILE A 881 -38.98 -8.72 -19.70
CA ILE A 881 -37.64 -8.17 -19.75
C ILE A 881 -36.96 -8.58 -21.06
N GLU A 882 -36.25 -7.63 -21.66
CA GLU A 882 -35.31 -7.89 -22.74
C GLU A 882 -33.93 -7.30 -22.36
N PHE A 883 -32.85 -8.05 -22.50
CA PHE A 883 -31.50 -7.53 -22.30
C PHE A 883 -30.81 -7.24 -23.62
N GLU A 884 -30.28 -6.03 -23.74
CA GLU A 884 -29.53 -5.57 -24.91
C GLU A 884 -28.04 -5.64 -24.61
N VAL A 885 -27.29 -6.40 -25.42
CA VAL A 885 -25.84 -6.60 -25.27
C VAL A 885 -25.13 -6.26 -26.56
N THR A 886 -24.03 -5.51 -26.48
CA THR A 886 -23.28 -5.14 -27.69
C THR A 886 -22.55 -6.33 -28.29
N GLU A 887 -22.37 -6.34 -29.62
CA GLU A 887 -21.66 -7.41 -30.34
C GLU A 887 -20.24 -7.65 -29.78
N SER A 888 -19.57 -6.60 -29.30
CA SER A 888 -18.20 -6.64 -28.81
C SER A 888 -18.00 -7.57 -27.59
N VAL A 889 -19.05 -7.81 -26.80
CA VAL A 889 -19.01 -8.66 -25.60
C VAL A 889 -18.60 -10.08 -25.94
N PHE A 890 -18.99 -10.57 -27.12
CA PHE A 890 -18.73 -11.95 -27.56
C PHE A 890 -17.28 -12.22 -27.97
N LEU A 891 -16.45 -11.19 -28.15
CA LEU A 891 -15.05 -11.33 -28.59
C LEU A 891 -14.11 -11.80 -27.47
N ASN A 892 -14.45 -11.54 -26.20
CA ASN A 892 -13.53 -11.78 -25.08
C ASN A 892 -13.69 -13.17 -24.45
N ASN A 893 -14.92 -13.70 -24.32
CA ASN A 893 -15.17 -15.00 -23.72
C ASN A 893 -16.52 -15.60 -24.14
N ILE A 894 -16.59 -16.12 -25.36
CA ILE A 894 -17.84 -16.53 -25.98
C ILE A 894 -18.51 -17.74 -25.31
N GLU A 895 -17.74 -18.71 -24.81
CA GLU A 895 -18.28 -19.89 -24.15
C GLU A 895 -19.03 -19.53 -22.87
N ARG A 896 -18.44 -18.62 -22.06
CA ARG A 896 -19.08 -18.12 -20.85
C ARG A 896 -20.31 -17.26 -21.18
N CYS A 897 -20.25 -16.42 -22.22
CA CYS A 897 -21.42 -15.67 -22.69
C CYS A 897 -22.57 -16.62 -23.03
N ILE A 898 -22.31 -17.66 -23.83
CA ILE A 898 -23.33 -18.65 -24.21
C ILE A 898 -23.97 -19.29 -22.97
N GLN A 899 -23.16 -19.69 -21.98
CA GLN A 899 -23.68 -20.29 -20.74
C GLN A 899 -24.62 -19.35 -19.98
N VAL A 900 -24.24 -18.08 -19.81
CA VAL A 900 -25.07 -17.10 -19.10
C VAL A 900 -26.35 -16.80 -19.88
N LEU A 901 -26.25 -16.59 -21.19
CA LEU A 901 -27.42 -16.31 -22.03
C LEU A 901 -28.40 -17.50 -22.07
N GLN A 902 -27.92 -18.75 -22.06
CA GLN A 902 -28.80 -19.93 -21.94
C GLN A 902 -29.58 -19.95 -20.63
N VAL A 903 -28.96 -19.51 -19.52
CA VAL A 903 -29.65 -19.38 -18.23
C VAL A 903 -30.72 -18.29 -18.30
N LEU A 904 -30.43 -17.15 -18.92
CA LEU A 904 -31.40 -16.05 -19.11
C LEU A 904 -32.59 -16.49 -19.98
N GLN A 905 -32.37 -17.19 -21.09
CA GLN A 905 -33.46 -17.78 -21.88
C GLN A 905 -34.27 -18.80 -21.07
N GLY A 906 -33.62 -19.59 -20.21
CA GLY A 906 -34.29 -20.50 -19.29
C GLY A 906 -35.19 -19.79 -18.26
N MET A 907 -34.99 -18.49 -18.04
CA MET A 907 -35.84 -17.62 -17.23
C MET A 907 -36.92 -16.89 -18.06
N GLU A 908 -37.06 -17.23 -19.35
CA GLU A 908 -37.95 -16.56 -20.32
C GLU A 908 -37.59 -15.09 -20.60
N ILE A 909 -36.34 -14.68 -20.36
CA ILE A 909 -35.85 -13.33 -20.65
C ILE A 909 -35.38 -13.27 -22.11
N ALA A 910 -35.87 -12.29 -22.86
CA ALA A 910 -35.46 -12.08 -24.25
C ALA A 910 -34.06 -11.44 -24.32
N ILE A 911 -33.28 -11.77 -25.34
CA ILE A 911 -31.93 -11.21 -25.54
C ILE A 911 -31.83 -10.59 -26.92
N SER A 912 -31.37 -9.34 -26.97
CA SER A 912 -31.09 -8.63 -28.22
C SER A 912 -29.60 -8.31 -28.37
N ILE A 913 -29.08 -8.45 -29.58
CA ILE A 913 -27.72 -7.98 -29.92
C ILE A 913 -27.82 -6.55 -30.42
N ASP A 914 -27.08 -5.65 -29.77
CA ASP A 914 -26.98 -4.24 -30.11
C ASP A 914 -25.74 -3.90 -30.95
N ASP A 915 -25.78 -2.77 -31.65
CA ASP A 915 -24.73 -2.23 -32.52
C ASP A 915 -24.21 -3.20 -33.60
N PHE A 916 -25.07 -4.12 -34.07
CA PHE A 916 -24.67 -5.19 -34.97
C PHE A 916 -24.13 -4.66 -36.31
N GLY A 917 -22.93 -5.09 -36.70
CA GLY A 917 -22.30 -4.74 -37.98
C GLY A 917 -21.28 -3.59 -37.90
N THR A 918 -21.13 -2.94 -36.75
CA THR A 918 -20.08 -1.92 -36.52
C THR A 918 -18.71 -2.54 -36.15
N GLY A 919 -18.67 -3.85 -35.86
CA GLY A 919 -17.49 -4.59 -35.42
C GLY A 919 -17.02 -5.73 -36.35
N TYR A 920 -16.14 -6.61 -35.84
CA TYR A 920 -15.65 -7.80 -36.55
C TYR A 920 -16.70 -8.93 -36.50
N SER A 921 -17.68 -8.90 -37.39
CA SER A 921 -18.72 -9.94 -37.42
C SER A 921 -18.17 -11.28 -37.90
N SER A 922 -18.03 -12.26 -36.98
CA SER A 922 -17.85 -13.66 -37.36
C SER A 922 -19.19 -14.37 -37.32
N LEU A 923 -19.81 -14.51 -38.50
CA LEU A 923 -21.04 -15.29 -38.73
C LEU A 923 -21.02 -16.68 -38.07
N ASN A 924 -19.83 -17.23 -37.84
CA ASN A 924 -19.63 -18.55 -37.26
C ASN A 924 -20.16 -18.67 -35.81
N TYR A 925 -20.10 -17.59 -35.02
CA TYR A 925 -20.64 -17.64 -33.66
C TYR A 925 -22.12 -17.29 -33.56
N LEU A 926 -22.60 -16.38 -34.41
CA LEU A 926 -23.99 -15.89 -34.36
C LEU A 926 -24.99 -17.05 -34.48
N LYS A 927 -24.66 -18.08 -35.27
CA LYS A 927 -25.45 -19.31 -35.40
C LYS A 927 -25.71 -20.05 -34.08
N ASN A 928 -24.76 -19.96 -33.13
CA ASN A 928 -24.80 -20.72 -31.89
C ASN A 928 -25.16 -19.86 -30.67
N LEU A 929 -25.39 -18.55 -30.86
CA LEU A 929 -25.77 -17.65 -29.78
C LEU A 929 -27.27 -17.78 -29.48
N PRO A 930 -27.66 -18.01 -28.21
CA PRO A 930 -29.05 -18.03 -27.78
C PRO A 930 -29.60 -16.58 -27.67
N VAL A 931 -29.90 -15.98 -28.81
CA VAL A 931 -30.45 -14.62 -28.90
C VAL A 931 -31.76 -14.62 -29.70
N ASP A 932 -32.60 -13.61 -29.48
CA ASP A 932 -33.95 -13.53 -30.03
C ASP A 932 -34.10 -12.38 -31.03
N VAL A 933 -33.39 -11.28 -30.79
CA VAL A 933 -33.53 -10.03 -31.54
C VAL A 933 -32.17 -9.52 -32.02
N LEU A 934 -32.14 -8.96 -33.22
CA LEU A 934 -30.99 -8.30 -33.80
C LEU A 934 -31.32 -6.83 -34.07
N LYS A 935 -30.60 -5.92 -33.41
CA LYS A 935 -30.77 -4.47 -33.56
C LYS A 935 -29.84 -3.96 -34.66
N ILE A 936 -30.40 -3.22 -35.62
CA ILE A 936 -29.66 -2.59 -36.72
C ILE A 936 -29.26 -1.19 -36.26
N ASP A 937 -27.95 -0.95 -36.17
CA ASP A 937 -27.40 0.31 -35.69
C ASP A 937 -27.88 1.52 -36.52
N ARG A 938 -28.05 2.64 -35.83
CA ARG A 938 -28.48 3.92 -36.40
C ARG A 938 -27.58 4.39 -37.55
N SER A 939 -26.27 4.11 -37.51
CA SER A 939 -25.36 4.56 -38.58
C SER A 939 -25.77 4.00 -39.96
N PHE A 940 -26.21 2.75 -40.02
CA PHE A 940 -26.70 2.13 -41.26
C PHE A 940 -28.11 2.61 -41.64
N VAL A 941 -28.97 2.87 -40.65
CA VAL A 941 -30.35 3.35 -40.88
C VAL A 941 -30.37 4.80 -41.38
N LEU A 942 -29.45 5.65 -40.94
CA LEU A 942 -29.38 7.06 -41.37
C LEU A 942 -29.22 7.18 -42.89
N GLU A 943 -28.42 6.29 -43.49
CA GLU A 943 -27.99 6.39 -44.89
C GLU A 943 -28.69 5.37 -45.82
N CYS A 944 -29.54 4.49 -45.28
CA CYS A 944 -30.18 3.40 -46.03
C CYS A 944 -31.09 3.86 -47.19
N ALA A 945 -31.63 5.09 -47.10
CA ALA A 945 -32.53 5.65 -48.12
C ALA A 945 -31.79 6.46 -49.21
N SER A 946 -30.50 6.78 -49.02
CA SER A 946 -29.74 7.71 -49.86
C SER A 946 -28.47 7.11 -50.47
N GLN A 947 -27.80 6.17 -49.79
CA GLN A 947 -26.55 5.54 -50.24
C GLN A 947 -26.78 4.08 -50.66
N LYS A 948 -26.23 3.69 -51.83
CA LYS A 948 -26.39 2.32 -52.37
C LYS A 948 -25.66 1.24 -51.56
N GLU A 949 -24.69 1.63 -50.73
CA GLU A 949 -23.87 0.71 -49.94
C GLU A 949 -24.55 0.35 -48.62
N ASP A 950 -24.99 1.35 -47.84
CA ASP A 950 -25.71 1.13 -46.57
C ASP A 950 -27.10 0.51 -46.79
N ALA A 951 -27.77 0.83 -47.90
CA ALA A 951 -28.99 0.14 -48.32
C ALA A 951 -28.78 -1.38 -48.45
N LYS A 952 -27.62 -1.81 -48.98
CA LYS A 952 -27.28 -3.23 -49.11
C LYS A 952 -26.89 -3.86 -47.78
N ILE A 953 -26.20 -3.12 -46.91
CA ILE A 953 -25.83 -3.61 -45.58
C ILE A 953 -27.10 -3.87 -44.76
N CYS A 954 -28.00 -2.88 -44.67
CA CYS A 954 -29.29 -3.04 -43.99
C CYS A 954 -30.10 -4.22 -44.54
N SER A 955 -30.25 -4.35 -45.87
CA SER A 955 -31.00 -5.48 -46.45
C SER A 955 -30.35 -6.83 -46.14
N THR A 956 -29.00 -6.89 -46.13
CA THR A 956 -28.26 -8.12 -45.82
C THR A 956 -28.42 -8.51 -44.35
N ILE A 957 -28.42 -7.55 -43.43
CA ILE A 957 -28.63 -7.79 -41.99
C ILE A 957 -30.04 -8.34 -41.76
N ILE A 958 -31.05 -7.76 -42.41
CA ILE A 958 -32.45 -8.23 -42.31
C ILE A 958 -32.58 -9.67 -42.83
N GLU A 959 -32.00 -9.96 -43.99
CA GLU A 959 -32.02 -11.31 -44.58
C GLU A 959 -31.27 -12.34 -43.71
N LEU A 960 -30.14 -11.93 -43.11
CA LEU A 960 -29.38 -12.77 -42.19
C LEU A 960 -30.18 -13.12 -40.93
N ALA A 961 -30.81 -12.12 -40.30
CA ALA A 961 -31.63 -12.33 -39.12
C ALA A 961 -32.79 -13.28 -39.42
N SER A 962 -33.49 -13.07 -40.54
CA SER A 962 -34.56 -13.96 -41.01
C SER A 962 -34.07 -15.40 -41.22
N THR A 963 -32.88 -15.57 -41.81
CA THR A 963 -32.27 -16.90 -42.03
C THR A 963 -31.94 -17.63 -40.72
N LEU A 964 -31.59 -16.88 -39.68
CA LEU A 964 -31.29 -17.41 -38.34
C LEU A 964 -32.53 -17.53 -37.44
N GLY A 965 -33.71 -17.12 -37.92
CA GLY A 965 -34.95 -17.12 -37.15
C GLY A 965 -35.00 -16.04 -36.06
N LEU A 966 -34.23 -14.96 -36.20
CA LEU A 966 -34.17 -13.83 -35.29
C LEU A 966 -35.13 -12.72 -35.74
N SER A 967 -35.74 -12.01 -34.78
CA SER A 967 -36.50 -10.80 -35.08
C SER A 967 -35.56 -9.60 -35.27
N THR A 968 -35.95 -8.64 -36.10
CA THR A 968 -35.15 -7.44 -36.39
C THR A 968 -35.79 -6.19 -35.81
N ILE A 969 -34.95 -5.28 -35.34
CA ILE A 969 -35.37 -3.93 -34.99
C ILE A 969 -34.40 -2.91 -35.59
N ALA A 970 -34.93 -1.89 -36.28
CA ALA A 970 -34.13 -0.82 -36.82
C ALA A 970 -34.11 0.40 -35.90
N GLU A 971 -32.91 0.85 -35.53
CA GLU A 971 -32.72 1.98 -34.63
C GLU A 971 -32.52 3.30 -35.35
N GLY A 972 -32.89 4.41 -34.69
CA GLY A 972 -32.63 5.74 -35.22
C GLY A 972 -33.41 6.08 -36.49
N VAL A 973 -34.61 5.51 -36.68
CA VAL A 973 -35.51 5.91 -37.77
C VAL A 973 -35.99 7.35 -37.53
N GLU A 974 -35.59 8.27 -38.41
CA GLU A 974 -35.85 9.71 -38.27
C GLU A 974 -36.84 10.25 -39.30
N ASN A 975 -37.04 9.56 -40.43
CA ASN A 975 -37.96 10.00 -41.47
C ASN A 975 -38.75 8.85 -42.13
N GLN A 976 -39.80 9.22 -42.85
CA GLN A 976 -40.71 8.30 -43.54
C GLN A 976 -40.00 7.43 -44.59
N ALA A 977 -39.01 7.96 -45.31
CA ALA A 977 -38.32 7.23 -46.37
C ALA A 977 -37.49 6.06 -45.81
N GLN A 978 -36.84 6.25 -44.66
CA GLN A 978 -36.14 5.20 -43.93
C GLN A 978 -37.11 4.09 -43.49
N PHE A 979 -38.25 4.47 -42.90
CA PHE A 979 -39.28 3.52 -42.49
C PHE A 979 -39.81 2.68 -43.66
N GLU A 980 -40.20 3.32 -44.76
CA GLU A 980 -40.72 2.63 -45.94
C GLU A 980 -39.69 1.68 -46.55
N PHE A 981 -38.42 2.08 -46.59
CA PHE A 981 -37.33 1.23 -47.06
C PHE A 981 -37.18 -0.02 -46.18
N LEU A 982 -37.06 0.15 -44.86
CA LEU A 982 -36.84 -0.95 -43.93
C LEU A 982 -38.05 -1.90 -43.88
N ALA A 983 -39.28 -1.38 -43.91
CA ALA A 983 -40.50 -2.17 -43.96
C ALA A 983 -40.61 -2.98 -45.26
N ALA A 984 -40.26 -2.38 -46.41
CA ALA A 984 -40.28 -3.08 -47.69
C ALA A 984 -39.27 -4.24 -47.78
N HIS A 985 -38.19 -4.20 -47.00
CA HIS A 985 -37.18 -5.25 -46.92
C HIS A 985 -37.45 -6.28 -45.81
N GLY A 986 -38.56 -6.15 -45.08
CA GLY A 986 -39.01 -7.15 -44.10
C GLY A 986 -38.50 -6.94 -42.68
N CYS A 987 -38.12 -5.72 -42.29
CA CYS A 987 -37.80 -5.42 -40.89
C CYS A 987 -39.07 -5.49 -40.01
N ASP A 988 -39.00 -6.13 -38.84
CA ASP A 988 -40.17 -6.40 -37.99
C ASP A 988 -40.58 -5.19 -37.16
N ASN A 989 -39.61 -4.57 -36.47
CA ASN A 989 -39.83 -3.52 -35.48
C ASN A 989 -38.97 -2.29 -35.77
N PHE A 990 -39.41 -1.13 -35.27
CA PHE A 990 -38.78 0.16 -35.54
C PHE A 990 -38.71 1.01 -34.28
N GLN A 991 -37.60 1.73 -34.14
CA GLN A 991 -37.37 2.68 -33.07
C GLN A 991 -36.68 3.93 -33.61
N GLY A 992 -37.13 5.11 -33.18
CA GLY A 992 -36.49 6.36 -33.58
C GLY A 992 -37.41 7.57 -33.48
N TYR A 993 -36.82 8.75 -33.68
CA TYR A 993 -37.50 10.04 -33.50
C TYR A 993 -38.62 10.31 -34.50
N TYR A 994 -38.68 9.55 -35.59
CA TYR A 994 -39.82 9.58 -36.51
C TYR A 994 -41.13 9.19 -35.80
N PHE A 995 -41.06 8.26 -34.86
CA PHE A 995 -42.20 7.79 -34.07
C PHE A 995 -42.25 8.50 -32.73
N TYR A 996 -41.24 8.27 -31.89
CA TYR A 996 -41.18 8.76 -30.53
C TYR A 996 -39.74 9.12 -30.14
N ARG A 997 -39.59 10.28 -29.51
CA ARG A 997 -38.40 10.58 -28.71
C ARG A 997 -38.48 9.82 -27.38
N PRO A 998 -37.35 9.61 -26.66
CA PRO A 998 -37.39 9.12 -25.29
C PRO A 998 -38.34 9.96 -24.43
N LEU A 999 -39.30 9.30 -23.78
CA LEU A 999 -40.37 9.91 -23.01
C LEU A 999 -40.13 9.72 -21.51
N SER A 1000 -40.61 10.65 -20.69
CA SER A 1000 -40.67 10.46 -19.25
C SER A 1000 -41.71 9.40 -18.89
N VAL A 1001 -41.58 8.80 -17.70
CA VAL A 1001 -42.57 7.84 -17.15
C VAL A 1001 -44.01 8.34 -17.30
N THR A 1002 -44.26 9.60 -16.94
CA THR A 1002 -45.59 10.23 -17.02
C THR A 1002 -46.19 10.26 -18.43
N ARG A 1003 -45.35 10.41 -19.47
CA ARG A 1003 -45.80 10.41 -20.87
C ARG A 1003 -46.01 8.99 -21.40
N ILE A 1004 -45.28 8.02 -20.86
CA ILE A 1004 -45.54 6.60 -21.14
C ILE A 1004 -46.85 6.16 -20.50
N ASP A 1005 -47.15 6.60 -19.29
CA ASP A 1005 -48.44 6.32 -18.63
C ASP A 1005 -49.62 6.76 -19.50
N GLU A 1006 -49.54 7.98 -20.07
CA GLU A 1006 -50.54 8.49 -21.02
C GLU A 1006 -50.65 7.63 -22.29
N LEU A 1007 -49.51 7.19 -22.84
CA LEU A 1007 -49.46 6.37 -24.05
C LEU A 1007 -50.06 4.96 -23.81
N LEU A 1008 -49.73 4.35 -22.67
CA LEU A 1008 -50.26 3.05 -22.26
C LEU A 1008 -51.76 3.13 -21.96
N ALA A 1009 -52.25 4.22 -21.36
CA ALA A 1009 -53.68 4.44 -21.12
C ALA A 1009 -54.46 4.59 -22.44
N ALA A 1010 -53.93 5.31 -23.42
CA ALA A 1010 -54.56 5.46 -24.73
C ALA A 1010 -54.64 4.12 -25.50
N ALA A 1011 -53.66 3.23 -25.33
CA ALA A 1011 -53.66 1.90 -25.95
C ALA A 1011 -54.76 0.97 -25.38
N LEU A 1012 -55.11 1.12 -24.11
CA LEU A 1012 -56.23 0.38 -23.48
C LEU A 1012 -57.59 0.77 -24.07
N GLU A 1013 -57.85 2.06 -24.29
CA GLU A 1013 -59.14 2.54 -24.82
C GLU A 1013 -59.43 2.05 -26.27
N VAL A 1014 -58.37 1.86 -27.07
CA VAL A 1014 -58.48 1.33 -28.44
C VAL A 1014 -58.72 -0.19 -28.45
N SER A 1015 -58.28 -0.92 -27.41
CA SER A 1015 -58.50 -2.37 -27.27
C SER A 1015 -59.88 -2.73 -26.70
N GLU A 1016 -60.55 -1.84 -25.96
CA GLU A 1016 -61.93 -2.08 -25.46
C GLU A 1016 -63.02 -1.72 -26.49
N THR A 1017 -62.65 -1.07 -27.60
CA THR A 1017 -63.57 -0.66 -28.68
C THR A 1017 -63.56 -1.58 -29.90
N HIS A 1018 -62.74 -2.64 -29.90
CA HIS A 1018 -62.69 -3.72 -30.88
C HIS A 1018 -62.99 -5.07 -30.22
#